data_AF-A0A7Y4VGN6-F1
#
_entry.id   AF-A0A7Y4VGN6-F1
#
_cell.length_a   1.000
_cell.length_b   1.000
_cell.length_c   1.000
_cell.angle_alpha   90.00
_cell.angle_beta   90.00
_cell.angle_gamma   90.00
#
_symmetry.space_group_name_H-M   'P 1'
#
loop_
_entity.id
_entity.type
_entity.pdbx_description
1 polymer ?
#
loop_
_entity_poly.entity_id
_entity_poly.type
_entity_poly.pdbx_seq_one_letter_code
_entity_poly.pdbx_strand_id
1 'polypeptide(L)'
;MKSFKIYFCFMVSVFFLLCYVADLKAQPAETDSYGSLSNNGVLGNLSGEGRYVAVPHSNNLHPGLNGTVEAWVYLNSYNPNGSYILQKGLGFGLAINVINQLTLRVNNTTFLQGGNVPTGRWVHVAVAWTNSSPNMTASFYIDGIQTALVIEPGTTGSNTDSLTIGGSKLSPFSYLNGYVDEVRLWNQSYNGNTIAQRRFTGIGDAPNANADSALIYGLYYNGLVASWTFNIGGNLIYEDINNKVGICRGGAAPVFTNVPAQPIPYNLVMYFPGRQYDYIKVPNNAALNLTNSGSIDLWVNYVPSATGRTLISKGSTLANTTFRLYIESSGSLRLQIGNNSVPGGVVPNSRWVHIAVTWSLSGGTYTCKFYIDGKYTGQNTMVTVMPVNNDDLRIGGLQWDVTNYFAGYMDELRIWNNELSAASVYANMFNSARSQNLAGTLVAAWDFEGNLNNVIGNPALNGSFKTNSVFTPWCTFSGYSNENTTGPISDVFSAHSTTINRNESPVNPFPGGFALRLPDKNINTGTTVYDTIYIPGSNALTNLEVFLSLQGTRMGGIIVKLKAPNGQERILVNGNGGLGNSILTFFKDGSPAQSSFFAPWSYLVSPNQAFSNFGGSNSQGSWILTIQHNGTVAAKLLGWGLRINNSITGVQPVSGNIPERFCLQQNFPNPFNPVTSIFFSIPKESNVKFTVYDVLGKEVMILVNEKMSAGSFKVDLDGSGLSSGTYFYKLETESFSDVKKMVLVK
;
A
#
# COMPACT_ATOMS: atom_id res chain seq x y z
N MET A 1 65.72 -1.67 31.40
CA MET A 1 65.43 -0.71 30.30
C MET A 1 65.04 -1.49 29.04
N LYS A 2 63.72 -1.58 28.80
CA LYS A 2 62.96 -2.07 27.62
C LYS A 2 61.65 -2.74 28.06
N SER A 3 61.45 -2.92 29.36
CA SER A 3 60.18 -3.28 30.02
C SER A 3 59.33 -2.05 30.41
N PHE A 4 59.74 -0.84 30.01
CA PHE A 4 59.15 0.44 30.44
C PHE A 4 58.47 1.22 29.29
N LYS A 5 58.36 0.64 28.09
CA LYS A 5 57.72 1.27 26.91
C LYS A 5 56.42 0.60 26.45
N ILE A 6 56.04 -0.55 26.99
CA ILE A 6 54.79 -1.23 26.61
C ILE A 6 53.65 -0.92 27.59
N TYR A 7 53.96 -0.59 28.85
CA TYR A 7 52.96 -0.14 29.82
C TYR A 7 52.44 1.29 29.57
N PHE A 8 53.12 2.10 28.74
CA PHE A 8 52.67 3.44 28.38
C PHE A 8 51.67 3.47 27.21
N CYS A 9 51.62 2.42 26.37
CA CYS A 9 50.59 2.29 25.32
C CYS A 9 49.26 1.72 25.82
N PHE A 10 49.28 0.98 26.94
CA PHE A 10 48.05 0.42 27.52
C PHE A 10 47.30 1.42 28.42
N MET A 11 47.97 2.43 29.00
CA MET A 11 47.30 3.49 29.78
C MET A 11 46.73 4.64 28.94
N VAL A 12 47.20 4.85 27.70
CA VAL A 12 46.59 5.85 26.79
C VAL A 12 45.35 5.30 26.07
N SER A 13 45.21 3.96 26.01
CA SER A 13 44.05 3.30 25.41
C SER A 13 42.87 3.10 26.38
N VAL A 14 43.07 3.29 27.69
CA VAL A 14 42.00 3.24 28.71
C VAL A 14 41.48 4.64 29.08
N PHE A 15 42.24 5.71 28.77
CA PHE A 15 41.78 7.10 28.93
C PHE A 15 41.03 7.65 27.69
N PHE A 16 41.23 7.07 26.50
CA PHE A 16 40.39 7.35 25.32
C PHE A 16 39.10 6.52 25.27
N LEU A 17 38.99 5.47 26.09
CA LEU A 17 37.77 4.65 26.22
C LEU A 17 36.81 5.16 27.32
N LEU A 18 37.21 6.18 28.09
CA LEU A 18 36.40 6.81 29.15
C LEU A 18 35.90 8.23 28.80
N CYS A 19 36.14 8.71 27.57
CA CYS A 19 35.59 9.97 27.04
C CYS A 19 34.74 9.79 25.77
N TYR A 20 34.32 8.56 25.45
CA TYR A 20 33.34 8.27 24.38
C TYR A 20 32.09 7.56 24.90
N VAL A 21 31.74 7.81 26.17
CA VAL A 21 30.47 7.42 26.83
C VAL A 21 29.67 8.67 27.27
N ALA A 22 30.02 9.86 26.76
CA ALA A 22 29.32 11.10 27.07
C ALA A 22 29.19 11.99 25.83
N ASP A 23 28.48 11.50 24.81
CA ASP A 23 27.65 12.34 23.95
C ASP A 23 26.70 11.42 23.16
N LEU A 24 25.83 10.71 23.91
CA LEU A 24 24.48 10.37 23.45
C LEU A 24 23.71 11.70 23.32
N LYS A 25 24.11 12.54 22.35
CA LYS A 25 23.26 13.62 21.89
C LYS A 25 22.17 12.95 21.09
N ALA A 26 20.99 12.96 21.68
CA ALA A 26 19.72 12.84 21.00
C ALA A 26 19.85 13.36 19.57
N GLN A 27 19.61 12.48 18.60
CA GLN A 27 19.12 12.94 17.30
C GLN A 27 17.98 13.91 17.60
N PRO A 28 18.00 15.16 17.09
CA PRO A 28 16.87 16.05 17.29
C PRO A 28 15.65 15.33 16.74
N ALA A 29 14.59 15.25 17.54
CA ALA A 29 13.28 14.85 17.06
C ALA A 29 13.01 15.63 15.78
N GLU A 30 12.83 14.93 14.66
CA GLU A 30 12.26 15.57 13.48
C GLU A 30 10.85 16.01 13.87
N THR A 31 10.74 17.28 14.23
CA THR A 31 9.48 17.97 14.42
C THR A 31 8.89 18.20 13.03
N ASP A 32 7.85 17.47 12.66
CA ASP A 32 6.94 17.93 11.62
C ASP A 32 5.85 18.83 12.24
N SER A 33 5.33 19.71 11.40
CA SER A 33 4.74 21.00 11.77
C SER A 33 3.25 20.95 12.15
N TYR A 34 2.79 19.87 12.77
CA TYR A 34 1.42 19.77 13.30
C TYR A 34 1.42 19.22 14.72
N GLY A 35 1.66 20.11 15.69
CA GLY A 35 1.27 19.97 17.11
C GLY A 35 1.27 18.55 17.68
N SER A 36 2.44 18.10 18.14
CA SER A 36 2.62 17.03 19.13
C SER A 36 1.64 15.85 19.07
N LEU A 37 2.00 14.81 18.30
CA LEU A 37 1.68 13.42 18.67
C LEU A 37 2.53 12.98 19.88
N SER A 38 2.60 13.81 20.93
CA SER A 38 3.36 13.52 22.15
C SER A 38 2.74 12.43 23.02
N ASN A 39 1.61 11.86 22.61
CA ASN A 39 0.85 10.93 23.42
C ASN A 39 0.87 9.48 22.93
N ASN A 40 1.56 9.14 21.83
CA ASN A 40 1.76 7.74 21.43
C ASN A 40 2.92 7.13 22.24
N GLY A 41 2.67 6.94 23.52
CA GLY A 41 3.56 6.18 24.39
C GLY A 41 3.45 4.71 24.08
N VAL A 42 4.57 4.00 24.05
CA VAL A 42 4.56 2.54 24.01
C VAL A 42 5.26 1.99 25.24
N LEU A 43 4.94 0.76 25.61
CA LEU A 43 5.64 0.06 26.68
C LEU A 43 6.98 -0.47 26.14
N GLY A 44 8.09 0.16 26.52
CA GLY A 44 9.44 -0.18 26.10
C GLY A 44 10.38 -0.58 27.23
N ASN A 45 11.64 -0.83 26.88
CA ASN A 45 12.71 -1.27 27.80
C ASN A 45 12.38 -2.58 28.54
N LEU A 46 11.60 -3.46 27.89
CA LEU A 46 11.21 -4.78 28.39
C LEU A 46 12.35 -5.80 28.29
N SER A 47 13.46 -5.44 27.63
CA SER A 47 14.67 -6.25 27.58
C SER A 47 15.39 -6.28 28.94
N GLY A 48 15.41 -7.45 29.60
CA GLY A 48 16.16 -7.68 30.84
C GLY A 48 15.33 -8.31 31.96
N GLU A 49 16.02 -8.86 32.97
CA GLU A 49 15.39 -9.61 34.06
C GLU A 49 14.39 -8.75 34.86
N GLY A 50 13.16 -9.25 34.98
CA GLY A 50 12.15 -8.76 35.90
C GLY A 50 11.14 -7.75 35.34
N ARG A 51 11.28 -7.21 34.12
CA ARG A 51 10.47 -6.06 33.67
C ARG A 51 9.17 -6.45 32.98
N TYR A 52 8.03 -6.06 33.54
CA TYR A 52 6.70 -6.32 32.98
C TYR A 52 5.65 -5.41 33.63
N VAL A 53 4.48 -5.31 33.03
CA VAL A 53 3.29 -4.71 33.66
C VAL A 53 2.47 -5.82 34.30
N ALA A 54 2.17 -5.71 35.60
CA ALA A 54 1.34 -6.63 36.36
C ALA A 54 -0.06 -6.06 36.56
N VAL A 55 -1.07 -6.68 35.95
CA VAL A 55 -2.48 -6.34 36.12
C VAL A 55 -3.08 -7.23 37.22
N PRO A 56 -3.71 -6.66 38.25
CA PRO A 56 -4.38 -7.43 39.30
C PRO A 56 -5.37 -8.44 38.74
N HIS A 57 -5.54 -9.55 39.46
CA HIS A 57 -6.51 -10.57 39.08
C HIS A 57 -7.93 -9.98 39.02
N SER A 58 -8.71 -10.40 38.03
CA SER A 58 -10.15 -10.19 37.95
C SER A 58 -10.81 -11.38 37.27
N ASN A 59 -12.00 -11.76 37.73
CA ASN A 59 -12.81 -12.84 37.14
C ASN A 59 -13.12 -12.61 35.65
N ASN A 60 -13.13 -11.35 35.18
CA ASN A 60 -13.40 -11.06 33.79
C ASN A 60 -12.18 -11.29 32.89
N LEU A 61 -10.96 -11.31 33.44
CA LEU A 61 -9.70 -11.56 32.71
C LEU A 61 -9.44 -13.06 32.47
N HIS A 62 -10.41 -13.93 32.76
CA HIS A 62 -10.30 -15.32 32.39
C HIS A 62 -10.58 -15.50 30.91
N PRO A 63 -9.67 -16.10 30.14
CA PRO A 63 -9.98 -16.54 28.79
C PRO A 63 -11.12 -17.56 28.85
N GLY A 64 -12.30 -17.17 28.37
CA GLY A 64 -13.48 -18.03 28.32
C GLY A 64 -13.35 -19.15 27.29
N LEU A 65 -14.45 -19.86 27.05
CA LEU A 65 -14.54 -20.90 26.02
C LEU A 65 -14.17 -20.37 24.63
N ASN A 66 -14.51 -19.12 24.36
CA ASN A 66 -14.15 -18.41 23.14
C ASN A 66 -13.41 -17.13 23.52
N GLY A 67 -12.46 -16.71 22.71
CA GLY A 67 -11.79 -15.45 22.94
C GLY A 67 -10.82 -15.07 21.83
N THR A 68 -10.32 -13.85 21.94
CA THR A 68 -9.28 -13.30 21.06
C THR A 68 -8.30 -12.51 21.92
N VAL A 69 -7.02 -12.67 21.69
CA VAL A 69 -5.97 -11.82 22.27
C VAL A 69 -5.15 -11.23 21.13
N GLU A 70 -4.87 -9.93 21.20
CA GLU A 70 -4.12 -9.22 20.17
C GLU A 70 -3.24 -8.12 20.76
N ALA A 71 -2.19 -7.75 20.04
CA ALA A 71 -1.25 -6.69 20.42
C ALA A 71 -0.45 -6.21 19.21
N TRP A 72 0.03 -4.97 19.26
CA TRP A 72 1.15 -4.53 18.43
C TRP A 72 2.47 -4.80 19.16
N VAL A 73 3.42 -5.42 18.47
CA VAL A 73 4.76 -5.72 19.03
C VAL A 73 5.85 -5.27 18.06
N TYR A 74 6.92 -4.68 18.60
CA TYR A 74 8.16 -4.42 17.87
C TYR A 74 9.26 -5.21 18.56
N LEU A 75 9.82 -6.21 17.89
CA LEU A 75 10.92 -7.00 18.44
C LEU A 75 12.25 -6.42 17.97
N ASN A 76 13.07 -5.95 18.90
CA ASN A 76 14.44 -5.52 18.60
C ASN A 76 15.29 -6.71 18.17
N SER A 77 15.12 -7.84 18.85
CA SER A 77 15.71 -9.14 18.50
C SER A 77 14.98 -10.26 19.25
N TYR A 78 15.24 -11.51 18.90
CA TYR A 78 14.63 -12.66 19.56
C TYR A 78 15.24 -12.92 20.94
N ASN A 79 14.39 -13.22 21.93
CA ASN A 79 14.85 -13.70 23.23
C ASN A 79 15.16 -15.21 23.14
N PRO A 80 16.37 -15.66 23.49
CA PRO A 80 16.73 -17.09 23.44
C PRO A 80 15.92 -17.98 24.39
N ASN A 81 15.22 -17.39 25.38
CA ASN A 81 14.31 -18.09 26.30
C ASN A 81 12.83 -17.91 25.96
N GLY A 82 12.54 -17.33 24.78
CA GLY A 82 11.20 -16.90 24.39
C GLY A 82 10.74 -15.63 25.11
N SER A 83 9.63 -15.06 24.68
CA SER A 83 9.11 -13.79 25.17
C SER A 83 7.60 -13.88 25.39
N TYR A 84 7.13 -13.57 26.59
CA TYR A 84 5.70 -13.39 26.82
C TYR A 84 5.27 -11.97 26.43
N ILE A 85 4.28 -11.90 25.53
CA ILE A 85 3.57 -10.65 25.22
C ILE A 85 2.52 -10.41 26.30
N LEU A 86 1.79 -11.46 26.67
CA LEU A 86 0.78 -11.46 27.72
C LEU A 86 0.74 -12.84 28.41
N GLN A 87 0.63 -12.89 29.74
CA GLN A 87 0.52 -14.16 30.49
C GLN A 87 -0.39 -14.03 31.70
N LYS A 88 -1.24 -15.04 31.95
CA LYS A 88 -2.05 -15.15 33.15
C LYS A 88 -1.78 -16.49 33.85
N GLY A 89 -0.90 -16.46 34.85
CA GLY A 89 -0.46 -17.67 35.54
C GLY A 89 0.20 -18.68 34.60
N LEU A 90 0.16 -19.96 34.96
CA LEU A 90 0.57 -21.05 34.07
C LEU A 90 -0.57 -21.53 33.15
N GLY A 91 -1.76 -20.94 33.27
CA GLY A 91 -2.97 -21.40 32.57
C GLY A 91 -3.20 -20.76 31.21
N PHE A 92 -2.67 -19.57 30.94
CA PHE A 92 -2.92 -18.86 29.69
C PHE A 92 -1.79 -17.89 29.34
N GLY A 93 -1.48 -17.74 28.05
CA GLY A 93 -0.60 -16.67 27.61
C GLY A 93 -0.36 -16.62 26.11
N LEU A 94 -0.08 -15.42 25.62
CA LEU A 94 0.41 -15.14 24.27
C LEU A 94 1.91 -14.90 24.34
N ALA A 95 2.68 -15.68 23.59
CA ALA A 95 4.14 -15.62 23.65
C ALA A 95 4.79 -15.84 22.28
N ILE A 96 6.06 -15.46 22.16
CA ILE A 96 6.93 -15.81 21.05
C ILE A 96 7.92 -16.85 21.58
N ASN A 97 7.96 -18.03 20.99
CA ASN A 97 8.84 -19.10 21.46
C ASN A 97 10.31 -18.91 21.00
N VAL A 98 11.19 -19.82 21.42
CA VAL A 98 12.64 -19.78 21.13
C VAL A 98 12.99 -19.98 19.65
N ILE A 99 12.02 -20.43 18.83
CA ILE A 99 12.14 -20.55 17.37
C ILE A 99 11.30 -19.48 16.64
N ASN A 100 10.96 -18.40 17.34
CA ASN A 100 10.36 -17.17 16.82
C ASN A 100 8.89 -17.26 16.41
N GLN A 101 8.19 -18.33 16.77
CA GLN A 101 6.78 -18.50 16.44
C GLN A 101 5.89 -17.87 17.50
N LEU A 102 4.78 -17.27 17.06
CA LEU A 102 3.70 -16.87 17.95
C LEU A 102 3.06 -18.12 18.56
N THR A 103 2.82 -18.12 19.86
CA THR A 103 2.30 -19.27 20.60
C THR A 103 1.17 -18.86 21.53
N LEU A 104 0.17 -19.72 21.62
CA LEU A 104 -0.92 -19.61 22.58
C LEU A 104 -0.77 -20.74 23.58
N ARG A 105 -0.47 -20.38 24.82
CA ARG A 105 -0.50 -21.29 25.96
C ARG A 105 -1.92 -21.37 26.50
N VAL A 106 -2.42 -22.58 26.74
CA VAL A 106 -3.79 -22.79 27.24
C VAL A 106 -3.90 -23.63 28.50
N ASN A 107 -2.79 -24.18 28.98
CA ASN A 107 -2.66 -24.78 30.30
C ASN A 107 -1.17 -24.92 30.67
N ASN A 108 -0.87 -25.72 31.70
CA ASN A 108 0.50 -25.90 32.19
C ASN A 108 1.45 -26.54 31.18
N THR A 109 0.95 -27.36 30.24
CA THR A 109 1.76 -28.22 29.37
C THR A 109 1.54 -27.99 27.87
N THR A 110 0.46 -27.31 27.48
CA THR A 110 0.01 -27.24 26.08
C THR A 110 0.25 -25.85 25.50
N PHE A 111 1.02 -25.82 24.41
CA PHE A 111 1.35 -24.64 23.62
C PHE A 111 0.97 -24.89 22.18
N LEU A 112 0.02 -24.11 21.67
CA LEU A 112 -0.32 -24.11 20.25
C LEU A 112 0.61 -23.13 19.56
N GLN A 113 1.12 -23.49 18.38
CA GLN A 113 2.18 -22.76 17.69
C GLN A 113 1.70 -22.24 16.33
N GLY A 114 1.97 -20.96 16.08
CA GLY A 114 1.60 -20.24 14.87
C GLY A 114 2.80 -19.87 13.99
N GLY A 115 2.62 -18.84 13.16
CA GLY A 115 3.66 -18.34 12.28
C GLY A 115 4.79 -17.60 12.99
N ASN A 116 5.90 -17.41 12.26
CA ASN A 116 7.05 -16.66 12.75
C ASN A 116 6.75 -15.16 12.87
N VAL A 117 7.15 -14.55 13.98
CA VAL A 117 7.05 -13.10 14.21
C VAL A 117 8.35 -12.43 13.75
N PRO A 118 8.32 -11.50 12.79
CA PRO A 118 9.53 -10.81 12.33
C PRO A 118 10.04 -9.80 13.37
N THR A 119 11.33 -9.44 13.25
CA THR A 119 12.02 -8.42 14.07
C THR A 119 12.29 -7.16 13.27
N GLY A 120 12.62 -6.06 13.94
CA GLY A 120 13.02 -4.80 13.32
C GLY A 120 11.87 -3.96 12.73
N ARG A 121 10.61 -4.37 12.94
CA ARG A 121 9.40 -3.62 12.55
C ARG A 121 8.25 -3.85 13.54
N TRP A 122 7.25 -2.98 13.49
CA TRP A 122 5.98 -3.18 14.18
C TRP A 122 5.19 -4.30 13.49
N VAL A 123 4.64 -5.20 14.30
CA VAL A 123 3.89 -6.36 13.85
C VAL A 123 2.63 -6.47 14.69
N HIS A 124 1.48 -6.58 14.06
CA HIS A 124 0.26 -6.93 14.77
C HIS A 124 0.21 -8.44 14.96
N VAL A 125 0.06 -8.91 16.19
CA VAL A 125 -0.06 -10.32 16.52
C VAL A 125 -1.41 -10.57 17.15
N ALA A 126 -2.10 -11.62 16.73
CA ALA A 126 -3.37 -12.01 17.34
C ALA A 126 -3.57 -13.51 17.34
N VAL A 127 -4.34 -14.01 18.31
CA VAL A 127 -4.83 -15.38 18.35
C VAL A 127 -6.29 -15.36 18.74
N ALA A 128 -7.15 -15.97 17.92
CA ALA A 128 -8.55 -16.20 18.23
C ALA A 128 -8.79 -17.69 18.42
N TRP A 129 -9.58 -18.07 19.43
CA TRP A 129 -9.83 -19.47 19.74
C TRP A 129 -11.29 -19.76 20.02
N THR A 130 -11.69 -20.98 19.72
CA THR A 130 -12.96 -21.58 20.14
C THR A 130 -12.68 -22.93 20.79
N ASN A 131 -13.27 -23.17 21.94
CA ASN A 131 -13.09 -24.40 22.69
C ASN A 131 -14.29 -25.33 22.47
N SER A 132 -14.05 -26.48 21.86
CA SER A 132 -15.00 -27.58 21.68
C SER A 132 -14.41 -28.83 22.33
N SER A 133 -14.54 -28.90 23.66
CA SER A 133 -14.02 -29.99 24.49
C SER A 133 -14.15 -31.36 23.81
N PRO A 134 -13.06 -32.14 23.69
CA PRO A 134 -11.78 -31.97 24.39
C PRO A 134 -10.76 -31.03 23.70
N ASN A 135 -11.08 -30.52 22.51
CA ASN A 135 -10.12 -29.82 21.67
C ASN A 135 -10.37 -28.30 21.64
N MET A 136 -9.30 -27.53 21.60
CA MET A 136 -9.38 -26.12 21.28
C MET A 136 -8.89 -25.90 19.85
N THR A 137 -9.65 -25.11 19.10
CA THR A 137 -9.25 -24.60 17.80
C THR A 137 -8.73 -23.18 17.98
N ALA A 138 -7.47 -22.92 17.63
CA ALA A 138 -6.85 -21.60 17.69
C ALA A 138 -6.33 -21.16 16.31
N SER A 139 -6.76 -19.98 15.87
CA SER A 139 -6.32 -19.30 14.66
C SER A 139 -5.29 -18.24 15.04
N PHE A 140 -4.08 -18.34 14.50
CA PHE A 140 -2.98 -17.41 14.73
C PHE A 140 -2.89 -16.42 13.58
N TYR A 141 -2.66 -15.14 13.89
CA TYR A 141 -2.58 -14.07 12.92
C TYR A 141 -1.33 -13.23 13.14
N ILE A 142 -0.62 -12.94 12.05
CA ILE A 142 0.48 -11.98 11.98
C ILE A 142 0.06 -10.94 10.94
N ASP A 143 0.02 -9.67 11.32
CA ASP A 143 -0.44 -8.56 10.48
C ASP A 143 -1.84 -8.79 9.89
N GLY A 144 -2.74 -9.37 10.69
CA GLY A 144 -4.11 -9.69 10.27
C GLY A 144 -4.21 -10.89 9.31
N ILE A 145 -3.09 -11.46 8.87
CA ILE A 145 -3.05 -12.65 8.01
C ILE A 145 -2.99 -13.88 8.89
N GLN A 146 -3.90 -14.84 8.68
CA GLN A 146 -3.88 -16.09 9.41
C GLN A 146 -2.64 -16.91 9.01
N THR A 147 -1.75 -17.14 9.96
CA THR A 147 -0.51 -17.90 9.75
C THR A 147 -0.61 -19.35 10.19
N ALA A 148 -1.54 -19.67 11.08
CA ALA A 148 -1.83 -21.05 11.46
C ALA A 148 -3.28 -21.22 11.94
N LEU A 149 -3.77 -22.45 11.81
CA LEU A 149 -4.95 -22.96 12.49
C LEU A 149 -4.52 -24.25 13.19
N VAL A 150 -4.60 -24.25 14.52
CA VAL A 150 -4.12 -25.38 15.33
C VAL A 150 -5.29 -25.94 16.11
N ILE A 151 -5.46 -27.26 16.06
CA ILE A 151 -6.49 -27.98 16.80
C ILE A 151 -5.76 -28.98 17.68
N GLU A 152 -5.73 -28.72 18.99
CA GLU A 152 -5.05 -29.57 19.96
C GLU A 152 -5.93 -29.80 21.18
N PRO A 153 -5.77 -30.92 21.90
CA PRO A 153 -6.42 -31.13 23.19
C PRO A 153 -6.04 -30.01 24.15
N GLY A 154 -7.02 -29.33 24.71
CA GLY A 154 -6.73 -28.22 25.60
C GLY A 154 -7.96 -27.39 25.93
N THR A 155 -8.02 -26.92 27.16
CA THR A 155 -9.03 -25.96 27.62
C THR A 155 -8.35 -24.87 28.39
N THR A 156 -8.75 -23.62 28.18
CA THR A 156 -8.33 -22.51 29.02
C THR A 156 -8.82 -22.72 30.45
N GLY A 157 -7.91 -22.61 31.43
CA GLY A 157 -8.24 -22.75 32.84
C GLY A 157 -8.49 -21.42 33.53
N SER A 158 -9.28 -21.43 34.61
CA SER A 158 -9.35 -20.29 35.55
C SER A 158 -8.17 -20.35 36.52
N ASN A 159 -7.56 -19.18 36.80
CA ASN A 159 -6.58 -19.01 37.88
C ASN A 159 -6.69 -17.62 38.54
N THR A 160 -6.35 -17.57 39.82
CA THR A 160 -6.35 -16.33 40.62
C THR A 160 -5.09 -15.50 40.45
N ASP A 161 -4.19 -15.89 39.54
CA ASP A 161 -2.95 -15.17 39.29
C ASP A 161 -3.21 -13.81 38.63
N SER A 162 -2.32 -12.85 38.90
CA SER A 162 -2.21 -11.60 38.16
C SER A 162 -1.87 -11.87 36.69
N LEU A 163 -2.38 -11.02 35.82
CA LEU A 163 -1.98 -10.98 34.41
C LEU A 163 -0.69 -10.17 34.28
N THR A 164 0.23 -10.57 33.41
CA THR A 164 1.45 -9.84 33.09
C THR A 164 1.49 -9.50 31.60
N ILE A 165 2.01 -8.31 31.25
CA ILE A 165 2.20 -7.83 29.88
C ILE A 165 3.68 -7.48 29.68
N GLY A 166 4.24 -7.88 28.54
CA GLY A 166 5.64 -7.67 28.17
C GLY A 166 6.65 -8.61 28.86
N GLY A 167 6.16 -9.57 29.64
CA GLY A 167 7.01 -10.55 30.32
C GLY A 167 6.25 -11.49 31.25
N SER A 168 7.01 -12.28 32.01
CA SER A 168 6.50 -13.30 32.92
C SER A 168 6.99 -13.09 34.35
N LYS A 169 6.09 -13.24 35.33
CA LYS A 169 6.45 -13.37 36.76
C LYS A 169 6.99 -14.77 37.10
N LEU A 170 6.59 -15.78 36.33
CA LEU A 170 6.83 -17.20 36.62
C LEU A 170 8.05 -17.77 35.89
N SER A 171 8.47 -17.11 34.80
CA SER A 171 9.65 -17.47 34.00
C SER A 171 10.59 -16.27 33.95
N PRO A 172 11.57 -16.17 34.87
CA PRO A 172 12.39 -14.98 35.08
C PRO A 172 13.40 -14.68 33.96
N PHE A 173 13.24 -15.29 32.79
CA PHE A 173 14.07 -15.06 31.60
C PHE A 173 13.25 -14.79 30.32
N SER A 174 11.92 -14.93 30.38
CA SER A 174 11.05 -14.90 29.20
C SER A 174 10.37 -13.54 28.97
N TYR A 175 11.18 -12.47 28.95
CA TYR A 175 10.74 -11.09 28.73
C TYR A 175 10.74 -10.70 27.25
N LEU A 176 9.87 -9.76 26.88
CA LEU A 176 9.81 -9.23 25.51
C LEU A 176 11.03 -8.34 25.26
N ASN A 177 11.86 -8.68 24.27
CA ASN A 177 12.97 -7.82 23.87
C ASN A 177 12.51 -6.81 22.80
N GLY A 178 11.85 -5.74 23.25
CA GLY A 178 11.35 -4.71 22.37
C GLY A 178 10.23 -3.89 22.99
N TYR A 179 9.23 -3.57 22.17
CA TYR A 179 8.12 -2.70 22.52
C TYR A 179 6.79 -3.43 22.31
N VAL A 180 5.79 -3.06 23.11
CA VAL A 180 4.41 -3.53 22.97
C VAL A 180 3.45 -2.37 23.11
N ASP A 181 2.37 -2.45 22.34
CA ASP A 181 1.32 -1.45 22.31
C ASP A 181 -0.05 -2.10 22.02
N GLU A 182 -1.13 -1.41 22.33
CA GLU A 182 -2.50 -1.77 21.95
C GLU A 182 -2.87 -3.24 22.27
N VAL A 183 -2.56 -3.66 23.51
CA VAL A 183 -2.81 -5.04 23.97
C VAL A 183 -4.28 -5.17 24.32
N ARG A 184 -4.98 -6.12 23.70
CA ARG A 184 -6.43 -6.30 23.85
C ARG A 184 -6.78 -7.75 24.13
N LEU A 185 -7.76 -7.93 25.00
CA LEU A 185 -8.34 -9.22 25.33
C LEU A 185 -9.85 -9.17 25.09
N TRP A 186 -10.36 -10.16 24.39
CA TRP A 186 -11.76 -10.29 24.03
C TRP A 186 -12.32 -11.64 24.51
N ASN A 187 -13.58 -11.65 24.94
CA ASN A 187 -14.32 -12.87 25.30
C ASN A 187 -15.06 -13.50 24.11
N GLN A 188 -14.76 -13.05 22.89
CA GLN A 188 -15.29 -13.57 21.64
C GLN A 188 -14.15 -14.00 20.73
N SER A 189 -14.38 -15.08 19.99
CA SER A 189 -13.49 -15.53 18.93
C SER A 189 -13.80 -14.73 17.67
N TYR A 190 -12.87 -13.89 17.24
CA TYR A 190 -13.03 -13.10 16.02
C TYR A 190 -12.39 -13.79 14.83
N ASN A 191 -13.04 -13.64 13.68
CA ASN A 191 -12.50 -14.13 12.42
C ASN A 191 -11.37 -13.21 11.92
N GLY A 192 -10.59 -13.70 10.97
CA GLY A 192 -9.46 -12.97 10.40
C GLY A 192 -9.81 -11.61 9.80
N ASN A 193 -11.02 -11.42 9.28
CA ASN A 193 -11.43 -10.12 8.72
C ASN A 193 -11.56 -9.06 9.82
N THR A 194 -12.22 -9.41 10.93
CA THR A 194 -12.37 -8.50 12.07
C THR A 194 -11.02 -8.17 12.71
N ILE A 195 -10.13 -9.16 12.84
CA ILE A 195 -8.76 -8.96 13.37
C ILE A 195 -7.92 -8.07 12.43
N ALA A 196 -8.01 -8.30 11.11
CA ALA A 196 -7.30 -7.51 10.12
C ALA A 196 -7.78 -6.04 10.05
N GLN A 197 -9.04 -5.76 10.41
CA GLN A 197 -9.60 -4.42 10.51
C GLN A 197 -9.18 -3.72 11.82
N ARG A 198 -9.28 -4.44 12.95
CA ARG A 198 -9.07 -3.87 14.29
C ARG A 198 -7.64 -3.50 14.62
N ARG A 199 -6.66 -4.10 13.96
CA ARG A 199 -5.25 -3.68 14.10
C ARG A 199 -5.03 -2.21 13.73
N PHE A 200 -5.94 -1.60 12.98
CA PHE A 200 -5.86 -0.20 12.54
C PHE A 200 -6.76 0.77 13.31
N THR A 201 -7.47 0.31 14.33
CA THR A 201 -8.36 1.14 15.15
C THR A 201 -7.76 1.27 16.55
N GLY A 202 -7.23 2.43 16.94
CA GLY A 202 -6.76 2.70 18.31
C GLY A 202 -7.94 2.79 19.30
N ILE A 203 -7.75 2.35 20.54
CA ILE A 203 -8.79 2.40 21.59
C ILE A 203 -8.50 3.59 22.51
N GLY A 204 -9.17 4.73 22.30
CA GLY A 204 -9.08 5.88 23.22
C GLY A 204 -8.48 7.18 22.66
N ASP A 205 -8.15 7.27 21.37
CA ASP A 205 -7.49 8.44 20.76
C ASP A 205 -8.41 9.65 20.49
N ALA A 206 -9.31 9.96 21.42
CA ALA A 206 -9.93 11.29 21.48
C ALA A 206 -9.20 12.09 22.57
N PRO A 207 -8.58 13.24 22.26
CA PRO A 207 -7.90 14.07 23.26
C PRO A 207 -8.83 14.65 24.36
N ASN A 208 -10.12 14.24 24.42
CA ASN A 208 -11.14 14.70 25.36
C ASN A 208 -12.32 13.71 25.56
N ALA A 209 -12.24 12.44 25.14
CA ALA A 209 -13.30 11.50 25.49
C ALA A 209 -12.99 10.89 26.86
N ASN A 210 -13.78 11.23 27.87
CA ASN A 210 -13.88 10.40 29.07
C ASN A 210 -14.00 8.93 28.62
N ALA A 211 -13.12 8.07 29.11
CA ALA A 211 -13.12 6.63 28.83
C ALA A 211 -14.49 5.97 29.09
N ASP A 212 -15.32 6.60 29.93
CA ASP A 212 -16.71 6.22 30.20
C ASP A 212 -17.66 6.45 29.01
N SER A 213 -17.44 7.45 28.14
CA SER A 213 -18.33 7.79 27.02
C SER A 213 -18.26 6.83 25.85
N ALA A 214 -17.10 6.19 25.63
CA ALA A 214 -16.90 5.21 24.56
C ALA A 214 -17.66 3.89 24.83
N LEU A 215 -17.98 3.63 26.09
CA LEU A 215 -18.77 2.47 26.54
C LEU A 215 -20.29 2.72 26.53
N ILE A 216 -20.75 3.98 26.53
CA ILE A 216 -22.17 4.32 26.65
C ILE A 216 -22.97 4.13 25.33
N TYR A 217 -22.32 4.02 24.15
CA TYR A 217 -23.02 3.91 22.85
C TYR A 217 -22.83 2.58 22.06
N GLY A 218 -22.21 1.55 22.66
CA GLY A 218 -22.75 0.18 22.61
C GLY A 218 -22.71 -0.72 21.36
N LEU A 219 -21.95 -0.47 20.27
CA LEU A 219 -21.92 -1.43 19.13
C LEU A 219 -20.55 -1.95 18.65
N TYR A 220 -19.43 -1.25 18.90
CA TYR A 220 -18.11 -1.63 18.33
C TYR A 220 -17.19 -2.44 19.27
N TYR A 221 -17.44 -2.45 20.58
CA TYR A 221 -16.60 -3.09 21.59
C TYR A 221 -17.31 -4.23 22.35
N ASN A 222 -18.39 -4.78 21.79
CA ASN A 222 -19.12 -5.89 22.40
C ASN A 222 -18.20 -7.11 22.53
N GLY A 223 -17.89 -7.49 23.78
CA GLY A 223 -16.99 -8.58 24.12
C GLY A 223 -15.54 -8.19 24.41
N LEU A 224 -15.21 -6.89 24.41
CA LEU A 224 -13.90 -6.42 24.89
C LEU A 224 -13.81 -6.58 26.41
N VAL A 225 -12.83 -7.37 26.87
CA VAL A 225 -12.61 -7.67 28.28
C VAL A 225 -11.71 -6.62 28.91
N ALA A 226 -10.62 -6.26 28.24
CA ALA A 226 -9.66 -5.27 28.68
C ALA A 226 -8.81 -4.79 27.49
N SER A 227 -8.34 -3.55 27.58
CA SER A 227 -7.39 -2.95 26.63
C SER A 227 -6.30 -2.19 27.37
N TRP A 228 -5.09 -2.18 26.83
CA TRP A 228 -3.98 -1.37 27.32
C TRP A 228 -3.26 -0.71 26.15
N THR A 229 -3.39 0.62 26.06
CA THR A 229 -2.91 1.47 24.96
C THR A 229 -1.64 2.24 25.26
N PHE A 230 -1.17 2.20 26.51
CA PHE A 230 0.13 2.75 26.96
C PHE A 230 0.46 4.22 26.59
N ASN A 231 -0.56 5.01 26.23
CA ASN A 231 -0.47 6.43 25.89
C ASN A 231 0.06 7.31 27.05
N ILE A 232 0.82 8.37 26.73
CA ILE A 232 1.49 9.22 27.74
C ILE A 232 0.54 10.34 28.22
N GLY A 233 -0.15 10.12 29.33
CA GLY A 233 -0.86 11.16 30.09
C GLY A 233 -0.37 11.16 31.54
N GLY A 234 0.21 12.27 32.00
CA GLY A 234 0.90 12.35 33.30
C GLY A 234 0.09 11.80 34.50
N ASN A 235 0.80 11.02 35.32
CA ASN A 235 0.36 10.18 36.46
C ASN A 235 -0.07 8.77 36.05
N LEU A 236 0.73 7.79 36.49
CA LEU A 236 0.59 6.32 36.55
C LEU A 236 -0.84 5.71 36.45
N ILE A 237 -1.58 6.06 35.42
CA ILE A 237 -2.92 5.56 35.11
C ILE A 237 -2.81 5.02 33.69
N TYR A 238 -2.72 3.70 33.59
CA TYR A 238 -2.75 3.00 32.31
C TYR A 238 -4.22 2.98 31.89
N GLU A 239 -4.54 3.60 30.77
CA GLU A 239 -5.90 3.68 30.24
C GLU A 239 -6.39 2.28 29.86
N ASP A 240 -6.91 1.57 30.87
CA ASP A 240 -7.85 0.49 30.66
C ASP A 240 -9.25 1.06 30.74
N ILE A 241 -10.03 0.76 29.71
CA ILE A 241 -11.44 1.12 29.61
C ILE A 241 -12.31 0.42 30.68
N ASN A 242 -11.82 -0.63 31.36
CA ASN A 242 -12.58 -1.44 32.33
C ASN A 242 -12.00 -1.47 33.77
N ASN A 243 -11.24 -0.46 34.18
CA ASN A 243 -10.68 -0.30 35.54
C ASN A 243 -9.76 -1.46 36.03
N LYS A 244 -9.02 -2.11 35.13
CA LYS A 244 -7.99 -3.14 35.34
C LYS A 244 -6.60 -2.54 35.13
N VAL A 245 -6.30 -1.53 35.95
CA VAL A 245 -5.05 -0.77 35.89
C VAL A 245 -3.86 -1.69 36.17
N GLY A 246 -2.89 -1.70 35.25
CA GLY A 246 -1.62 -2.42 35.42
C GLY A 246 -0.67 -1.71 36.39
N ILE A 247 0.35 -2.42 36.88
CA ILE A 247 1.41 -1.86 37.72
C ILE A 247 2.74 -2.36 37.17
N CYS A 248 3.64 -1.46 36.78
CA CYS A 248 5.01 -1.82 36.41
C CYS A 248 5.74 -2.58 37.54
N ARG A 249 6.37 -3.71 37.21
CA ARG A 249 7.16 -4.56 38.11
C ARG A 249 8.50 -4.89 37.45
N GLY A 250 9.49 -5.24 38.28
CA GLY A 250 10.90 -5.45 37.89
C GLY A 250 11.83 -4.47 38.57
N GLY A 251 13.15 -4.64 38.42
CA GLY A 251 14.17 -3.75 39.01
C GLY A 251 13.97 -2.28 38.64
N ALA A 252 14.65 -1.77 37.61
CA ALA A 252 14.24 -0.50 37.01
C ALA A 252 12.92 -0.72 36.26
N ALA A 253 11.90 0.12 36.52
CA ALA A 253 10.59 0.02 35.89
C ALA A 253 10.72 0.06 34.34
N PRO A 254 9.83 -0.64 33.60
CA PRO A 254 9.66 -0.42 32.15
C PRO A 254 9.56 1.08 31.84
N VAL A 255 10.10 1.49 30.70
CA VAL A 255 10.15 2.91 30.33
C VAL A 255 9.13 3.14 29.21
N PHE A 256 8.29 4.16 29.39
CA PHE A 256 7.46 4.70 28.33
C PHE A 256 8.32 5.63 27.51
N THR A 257 8.55 5.26 26.25
CA THR A 257 9.43 6.00 25.34
C THR A 257 8.69 6.35 24.07
N ASN A 258 8.96 7.53 23.53
CA ASN A 258 8.63 7.84 22.15
C ASN A 258 9.58 7.03 21.25
N VAL A 259 9.05 6.13 20.44
CA VAL A 259 9.81 5.26 19.51
C VAL A 259 9.25 5.45 18.08
N PRO A 260 9.85 4.86 17.02
CA PRO A 260 9.41 5.06 15.64
C PRO A 260 7.90 4.84 15.50
N ALA A 261 7.23 5.82 14.89
CA ALA A 261 5.79 5.85 14.72
C ALA A 261 5.24 4.51 14.21
N GLN A 262 4.19 4.01 14.86
CA GLN A 262 3.36 2.91 14.35
C GLN A 262 2.85 3.28 12.95
N PRO A 263 3.14 2.52 11.89
CA PRO A 263 2.50 2.74 10.61
C PRO A 263 1.10 2.14 10.67
N ILE A 264 0.12 2.92 11.12
CA ILE A 264 -1.28 2.65 10.76
C ILE A 264 -1.39 3.04 9.27
N PRO A 265 -1.61 2.09 8.33
CA PRO A 265 -1.82 2.41 6.92
C PRO A 265 -3.21 3.01 6.79
N TYR A 266 -3.28 4.33 6.67
CA TYR A 266 -4.46 5.05 6.27
C TYR A 266 -4.69 4.85 4.75
N ASN A 267 -5.93 4.55 4.35
CA ASN A 267 -6.44 4.85 3.00
C ASN A 267 -7.74 5.65 3.17
N LEU A 268 -7.61 6.82 3.79
CA LEU A 268 -8.69 7.77 4.02
C LEU A 268 -9.08 8.41 2.69
N VAL A 269 -10.35 8.81 2.56
CA VAL A 269 -10.83 9.56 1.40
C VAL A 269 -11.41 10.89 1.86
N MET A 270 -11.51 11.88 0.98
CA MET A 270 -12.20 13.12 1.33
C MET A 270 -13.70 12.98 1.07
N TYR A 271 -14.52 13.24 2.09
CA TYR A 271 -15.97 13.38 1.95
C TYR A 271 -16.35 14.86 1.80
N PHE A 272 -17.20 15.12 0.81
CA PHE A 272 -17.83 16.40 0.57
C PHE A 272 -19.36 16.25 0.70
N PRO A 273 -20.02 17.03 1.55
CA PRO A 273 -21.47 16.96 1.74
C PRO A 273 -22.28 17.73 0.68
N GLY A 274 -21.63 18.47 -0.23
CA GLY A 274 -22.30 19.15 -1.34
C GLY A 274 -23.00 20.45 -1.00
N ARG A 275 -22.63 21.13 0.09
CA ARG A 275 -23.21 22.41 0.47
C ARG A 275 -22.31 23.56 0.05
N GLN A 276 -22.88 24.75 0.05
CA GLN A 276 -22.12 25.97 -0.21
C GLN A 276 -20.96 26.10 0.78
N TYR A 277 -19.78 26.42 0.26
CA TYR A 277 -18.52 26.54 1.02
C TYR A 277 -17.83 25.22 1.43
N ASP A 278 -18.41 24.07 1.12
CA ASP A 278 -17.77 22.77 1.33
C ASP A 278 -16.82 22.44 0.16
N TYR A 279 -15.65 23.06 0.21
CA TYR A 279 -14.57 22.84 -0.75
C TYR A 279 -13.19 23.06 -0.13
N ILE A 280 -12.18 22.47 -0.75
CA ILE A 280 -10.78 22.72 -0.42
C ILE A 280 -10.30 23.88 -1.29
N LYS A 281 -9.76 24.90 -0.64
CA LYS A 281 -9.10 26.04 -1.26
C LYS A 281 -7.61 25.75 -1.40
N VAL A 282 -7.07 25.91 -2.60
CA VAL A 282 -5.62 25.82 -2.87
C VAL A 282 -5.14 27.19 -3.34
N PRO A 283 -4.13 27.80 -2.69
CA PRO A 283 -3.64 29.12 -3.05
C PRO A 283 -3.25 29.23 -4.53
N ASN A 284 -3.48 30.40 -5.11
CA ASN A 284 -3.01 30.68 -6.46
C ASN A 284 -1.51 30.41 -6.61
N ASN A 285 -1.14 29.71 -7.67
CA ASN A 285 0.24 29.42 -8.03
C ASN A 285 0.38 29.38 -9.56
N ALA A 286 1.46 29.95 -10.09
CA ALA A 286 1.72 29.99 -11.53
C ALA A 286 1.84 28.60 -12.17
N ALA A 287 2.24 27.58 -11.41
CA ALA A 287 2.32 26.20 -11.87
C ALA A 287 0.95 25.62 -12.28
N LEU A 288 -0.15 26.18 -11.77
CA LEU A 288 -1.52 25.77 -12.11
C LEU A 288 -2.08 26.47 -13.36
N ASN A 289 -1.29 27.31 -14.04
CA ASN A 289 -1.69 27.99 -15.28
C ASN A 289 -1.37 27.12 -16.51
N LEU A 290 -2.19 26.10 -16.75
CA LEU A 290 -1.98 25.04 -17.74
C LEU A 290 -2.37 25.42 -19.19
N THR A 291 -1.81 26.52 -19.69
CA THR A 291 -2.29 27.21 -20.90
C THR A 291 -2.16 26.43 -22.21
N ASN A 292 -1.14 25.57 -22.35
CA ASN A 292 -0.88 24.85 -23.62
C ASN A 292 -1.37 23.41 -23.59
N SER A 293 -1.08 22.68 -22.51
CA SER A 293 -1.48 21.29 -22.35
C SER A 293 -1.59 20.99 -20.87
N GLY A 294 -2.39 19.99 -20.54
CA GLY A 294 -2.53 19.56 -19.17
C GLY A 294 -3.43 18.34 -19.05
N SER A 295 -3.44 17.77 -17.86
CA SER A 295 -4.31 16.65 -17.52
C SER A 295 -4.75 16.75 -16.08
N ILE A 296 -5.95 16.25 -15.79
CA ILE A 296 -6.49 16.09 -14.44
C ILE A 296 -7.03 14.68 -14.33
N ASP A 297 -6.69 13.97 -13.26
CA ASP A 297 -7.25 12.65 -12.97
C ASP A 297 -7.49 12.46 -11.46
N LEU A 298 -8.51 11.69 -11.11
CA LEU A 298 -8.96 11.48 -9.73
C LEU A 298 -9.92 10.29 -9.62
N TRP A 299 -10.09 9.77 -8.41
CA TRP A 299 -11.15 8.84 -8.04
C TRP A 299 -12.32 9.58 -7.41
N VAL A 300 -13.54 9.20 -7.81
CA VAL A 300 -14.77 9.74 -7.21
C VAL A 300 -15.84 8.69 -6.99
N ASN A 301 -16.61 8.85 -5.91
CA ASN A 301 -17.92 8.25 -5.75
C ASN A 301 -18.90 9.39 -5.45
N TYR A 302 -19.61 9.85 -6.48
CA TYR A 302 -20.38 11.08 -6.42
C TYR A 302 -21.88 10.81 -6.25
N VAL A 303 -22.55 11.74 -5.57
CA VAL A 303 -24.01 11.79 -5.48
C VAL A 303 -24.53 12.66 -6.62
N PRO A 304 -25.45 12.16 -7.49
CA PRO A 304 -26.02 12.96 -8.57
C PRO A 304 -26.70 14.26 -8.11
N SER A 305 -26.90 15.20 -9.03
CA SER A 305 -27.59 16.48 -8.79
C SER A 305 -28.34 16.94 -10.05
N ALA A 306 -29.46 17.65 -9.86
CA ALA A 306 -30.19 18.30 -10.94
C ALA A 306 -29.43 19.47 -11.59
N THR A 307 -28.43 20.03 -10.90
CA THR A 307 -27.61 21.17 -11.37
C THR A 307 -26.21 20.77 -11.84
N GLY A 308 -25.75 19.58 -11.46
CA GLY A 308 -24.39 19.08 -11.66
C GLY A 308 -23.53 19.06 -10.38
N ARG A 309 -22.28 18.60 -10.50
CA ARG A 309 -21.28 18.46 -9.43
C ARG A 309 -19.90 18.89 -9.90
N THR A 310 -19.34 19.93 -9.30
CA THR A 310 -18.03 20.47 -9.66
C THR A 310 -16.92 19.77 -8.92
N LEU A 311 -16.05 19.09 -9.65
CA LEU A 311 -14.95 18.30 -9.10
C LEU A 311 -13.76 19.21 -8.74
N ILE A 312 -13.38 20.08 -9.66
CA ILE A 312 -12.29 21.02 -9.48
C ILE A 312 -12.48 22.25 -10.38
N SER A 313 -12.11 23.44 -9.91
CA SER A 313 -12.18 24.67 -10.69
C SER A 313 -11.07 25.68 -10.34
N LYS A 314 -10.59 26.43 -11.34
CA LYS A 314 -9.73 27.60 -11.15
C LYS A 314 -10.33 28.79 -11.90
N GLY A 315 -10.59 29.87 -11.17
CA GLY A 315 -11.29 31.06 -11.65
C GLY A 315 -12.36 31.53 -10.65
N SER A 316 -12.81 32.77 -10.80
CA SER A 316 -13.82 33.41 -9.95
C SER A 316 -15.12 33.75 -10.68
N THR A 317 -15.12 33.72 -12.02
CA THR A 317 -16.28 33.97 -12.88
C THR A 317 -16.27 33.00 -14.06
N LEU A 318 -17.41 32.88 -14.75
CA LEU A 318 -17.53 32.05 -15.95
C LEU A 318 -16.50 32.43 -17.02
N ALA A 319 -16.37 33.72 -17.34
CA ALA A 319 -15.43 34.22 -18.34
C ALA A 319 -13.96 34.02 -17.93
N ASN A 320 -13.65 34.08 -16.63
CA ASN A 320 -12.29 33.94 -16.11
C ASN A 320 -11.92 32.49 -15.72
N THR A 321 -12.76 31.49 -16.02
CA THR A 321 -12.47 30.10 -15.66
C THR A 321 -11.28 29.57 -16.47
N THR A 322 -10.13 29.35 -15.83
CA THR A 322 -8.97 28.71 -16.45
C THR A 322 -9.34 27.27 -16.83
N PHE A 323 -9.83 26.51 -15.86
CA PHE A 323 -10.46 25.22 -16.11
C PHE A 323 -11.50 24.91 -15.05
N ARG A 324 -12.55 24.17 -15.43
CA ARG A 324 -13.49 23.52 -14.51
C ARG A 324 -13.78 22.12 -15.03
N LEU A 325 -13.57 21.12 -14.19
CA LEU A 325 -13.99 19.75 -14.43
C LEU A 325 -15.23 19.48 -13.57
N TYR A 326 -16.31 19.04 -14.19
CA TYR A 326 -17.58 18.81 -13.49
C TYR A 326 -18.38 17.68 -14.14
N ILE A 327 -19.30 17.10 -13.37
CA ILE A 327 -20.29 16.15 -13.84
C ILE A 327 -21.61 16.91 -14.00
N GLU A 328 -22.16 16.94 -15.20
CA GLU A 328 -23.44 17.60 -15.48
C GLU A 328 -24.62 16.80 -14.88
N SER A 329 -25.81 17.40 -14.83
CA SER A 329 -27.03 16.72 -14.36
C SER A 329 -27.40 15.46 -15.16
N SER A 330 -26.94 15.38 -16.41
CA SER A 330 -27.02 14.20 -17.28
C SER A 330 -26.06 13.06 -16.88
N GLY A 331 -25.12 13.31 -15.96
CA GLY A 331 -24.01 12.40 -15.65
C GLY A 331 -22.81 12.55 -16.59
N SER A 332 -22.89 13.39 -17.63
CA SER A 332 -21.76 13.65 -18.53
C SER A 332 -20.61 14.33 -17.79
N LEU A 333 -19.40 13.78 -17.90
CA LEU A 333 -18.17 14.51 -17.53
C LEU A 333 -17.99 15.68 -18.50
N ARG A 334 -17.56 16.84 -18.00
CA ARG A 334 -17.42 18.07 -18.77
C ARG A 334 -16.13 18.79 -18.40
N LEU A 335 -15.41 19.26 -19.41
CA LEU A 335 -14.31 20.23 -19.23
C LEU A 335 -14.78 21.58 -19.76
N GLN A 336 -14.62 22.61 -18.93
CA GLN A 336 -14.93 23.99 -19.27
C GLN A 336 -13.68 24.86 -19.20
N ILE A 337 -13.48 25.71 -20.21
CA ILE A 337 -12.44 26.74 -20.32
C ILE A 337 -13.13 28.05 -20.73
N GLY A 338 -13.06 29.07 -19.87
CA GLY A 338 -13.84 30.29 -19.99
C GLY A 338 -15.35 30.00 -20.12
N ASN A 339 -15.99 30.62 -21.11
CA ASN A 339 -17.42 30.40 -21.41
C ASN A 339 -17.69 29.12 -22.25
N ASN A 340 -16.66 28.37 -22.65
CA ASN A 340 -16.80 27.21 -23.50
C ASN A 340 -16.71 25.93 -22.69
N SER A 341 -17.56 24.95 -22.98
CA SER A 341 -17.49 23.62 -22.38
C SER A 341 -17.66 22.53 -23.42
N VAL A 342 -16.99 21.40 -23.23
CA VAL A 342 -17.12 20.21 -24.09
C VAL A 342 -17.49 18.98 -23.26
N PRO A 343 -18.38 18.11 -23.78
CA PRO A 343 -18.78 16.88 -23.10
C PRO A 343 -17.73 15.77 -23.23
N GLY A 344 -17.77 14.84 -22.29
CA GLY A 344 -17.11 13.53 -22.31
C GLY A 344 -18.11 12.40 -22.11
N GLY A 345 -17.63 11.24 -21.65
CA GLY A 345 -18.50 10.10 -21.32
C GLY A 345 -19.41 10.33 -20.10
N VAL A 346 -20.41 9.46 -19.94
CA VAL A 346 -21.31 9.44 -18.77
C VAL A 346 -20.61 8.72 -17.61
N VAL A 347 -20.43 9.42 -16.48
CA VAL A 347 -19.84 8.88 -15.26
C VAL A 347 -20.88 8.05 -14.51
N PRO A 348 -20.62 6.76 -14.25
CA PRO A 348 -21.51 5.94 -13.42
C PRO A 348 -21.56 6.46 -11.99
N ASN A 349 -22.74 6.45 -11.36
CA ASN A 349 -22.91 6.81 -9.94
C ASN A 349 -22.97 5.55 -9.06
N SER A 350 -23.05 5.74 -7.74
CA SER A 350 -23.19 4.67 -6.74
C SER A 350 -22.02 3.69 -6.67
N ARG A 351 -20.86 4.06 -7.23
CA ARG A 351 -19.60 3.34 -7.08
C ARG A 351 -18.44 4.30 -7.23
N TRP A 352 -17.27 3.83 -6.85
CA TRP A 352 -16.03 4.48 -7.22
C TRP A 352 -15.74 4.37 -8.72
N VAL A 353 -15.31 5.49 -9.28
CA VAL A 353 -14.98 5.65 -10.69
C VAL A 353 -13.71 6.47 -10.82
N HIS A 354 -12.75 5.99 -11.60
CA HIS A 354 -11.60 6.81 -11.99
C HIS A 354 -12.02 7.66 -13.18
N ILE A 355 -11.75 8.96 -13.10
CA ILE A 355 -12.05 9.88 -14.18
C ILE A 355 -10.79 10.64 -14.54
N ALA A 356 -10.62 10.91 -15.83
CA ALA A 356 -9.55 11.78 -16.30
C ALA A 356 -9.97 12.61 -17.51
N VAL A 357 -9.35 13.78 -17.63
CA VAL A 357 -9.38 14.60 -18.84
C VAL A 357 -7.97 15.03 -19.19
N THR A 358 -7.63 15.00 -20.47
CA THR A 358 -6.36 15.50 -21.00
C THR A 358 -6.66 16.54 -22.09
N TRP A 359 -5.82 17.55 -22.22
CA TRP A 359 -5.94 18.53 -23.29
C TRP A 359 -4.60 18.96 -23.87
N SER A 360 -4.63 19.32 -25.16
CA SER A 360 -3.48 19.86 -25.89
C SER A 360 -3.94 20.97 -26.85
N LEU A 361 -3.17 22.06 -26.92
CA LEU A 361 -3.40 23.20 -27.81
C LEU A 361 -2.61 23.02 -29.12
N SER A 362 -3.30 23.14 -30.26
CA SER A 362 -2.66 23.26 -31.57
C SER A 362 -3.46 24.22 -32.45
N GLY A 363 -2.79 25.19 -33.08
CA GLY A 363 -3.44 26.16 -33.96
C GLY A 363 -4.61 26.93 -33.33
N GLY A 364 -4.52 27.27 -32.03
CA GLY A 364 -5.59 27.97 -31.30
C GLY A 364 -6.80 27.10 -30.92
N THR A 365 -6.73 25.79 -31.16
CA THR A 365 -7.79 24.82 -30.85
C THR A 365 -7.30 23.86 -29.76
N TYR A 366 -8.05 23.76 -28.66
CA TYR A 366 -7.82 22.71 -27.67
C TYR A 366 -8.50 21.42 -28.11
N THR A 367 -7.75 20.32 -28.12
CA THR A 367 -8.29 18.96 -28.22
C THR A 367 -8.37 18.38 -26.82
N CYS A 368 -9.55 17.95 -26.39
CA CYS A 368 -9.81 17.44 -25.05
C CYS A 368 -10.25 15.97 -25.11
N LYS A 369 -9.55 15.07 -24.42
CA LYS A 369 -9.85 13.63 -24.38
C LYS A 369 -10.34 13.23 -22.99
N PHE A 370 -11.33 12.34 -22.95
CA PHE A 370 -12.00 11.95 -21.71
C PHE A 370 -11.86 10.45 -21.43
N TYR A 371 -11.67 10.11 -20.16
CA TYR A 371 -11.48 8.75 -19.71
C TYR A 371 -12.35 8.43 -18.50
N ILE A 372 -12.92 7.22 -18.49
CA ILE A 372 -13.70 6.67 -17.38
C ILE A 372 -13.16 5.27 -17.11
N ASP A 373 -12.76 5.00 -15.87
CA ASP A 373 -12.03 3.80 -15.43
C ASP A 373 -10.81 3.49 -16.32
N GLY A 374 -10.04 4.54 -16.61
CA GLY A 374 -8.89 4.50 -17.53
C GLY A 374 -9.20 4.19 -18.99
N LYS A 375 -10.47 3.99 -19.36
CA LYS A 375 -10.89 3.73 -20.74
C LYS A 375 -11.20 5.03 -21.45
N TYR A 376 -10.66 5.21 -22.65
CA TYR A 376 -11.00 6.32 -23.53
C TYR A 376 -12.48 6.30 -23.89
N THR A 377 -13.17 7.42 -23.67
CA THR A 377 -14.62 7.58 -23.90
C THR A 377 -14.95 8.51 -25.06
N GLY A 378 -14.01 9.34 -25.48
CA GLY A 378 -14.19 10.25 -26.60
C GLY A 378 -13.27 11.46 -26.50
N GLN A 379 -13.31 12.28 -27.55
CA GLN A 379 -12.64 13.57 -27.60
C GLN A 379 -13.55 14.62 -28.21
N ASN A 380 -13.33 15.87 -27.82
CA ASN A 380 -13.99 17.03 -28.38
C ASN A 380 -12.98 18.17 -28.50
N THR A 381 -13.30 19.16 -29.34
CA THR A 381 -12.44 20.33 -29.55
C THR A 381 -13.14 21.61 -29.13
N MET A 382 -12.37 22.60 -28.65
CA MET A 382 -12.88 23.94 -28.40
C MET A 382 -11.89 24.99 -28.93
N VAL A 383 -12.41 26.00 -29.63
CA VAL A 383 -11.63 27.18 -30.07
C VAL A 383 -11.79 28.25 -29.01
N THR A 384 -10.77 28.41 -28.17
CA THR A 384 -10.77 29.37 -27.08
C THR A 384 -9.34 29.67 -26.62
N VAL A 385 -9.19 30.61 -25.70
CA VAL A 385 -7.90 30.92 -25.05
C VAL A 385 -8.07 30.63 -23.58
N MET A 386 -7.25 29.75 -23.01
CA MET A 386 -7.29 29.48 -21.57
C MET A 386 -6.89 30.74 -20.80
N PRO A 387 -7.79 31.33 -19.99
CA PRO A 387 -7.49 32.55 -19.24
C PRO A 387 -6.41 32.29 -18.18
N VAL A 388 -5.46 33.22 -18.06
CA VAL A 388 -4.54 33.28 -16.92
C VAL A 388 -5.08 34.30 -15.92
N ASN A 389 -5.25 33.89 -14.67
CA ASN A 389 -5.73 34.74 -13.59
C ASN A 389 -4.99 34.40 -12.29
N ASN A 390 -5.23 35.22 -11.26
CA ASN A 390 -4.66 35.01 -9.93
C ASN A 390 -5.68 34.41 -8.94
N ASP A 391 -6.73 33.76 -9.44
CA ASP A 391 -7.76 33.15 -8.60
C ASP A 391 -7.24 31.85 -7.99
N ASP A 392 -7.66 31.58 -6.75
CA ASP A 392 -7.37 30.32 -6.06
C ASP A 392 -8.03 29.13 -6.78
N LEU A 393 -7.37 27.98 -6.71
CA LEU A 393 -7.93 26.70 -7.15
C LEU A 393 -8.89 26.18 -6.08
N ARG A 394 -9.96 25.52 -6.51
CA ARG A 394 -10.97 24.92 -5.63
C ARG A 394 -11.21 23.47 -6.00
N ILE A 395 -11.14 22.58 -5.00
CA ILE A 395 -11.49 21.16 -5.14
C ILE A 395 -12.84 20.95 -4.46
N GLY A 396 -13.80 20.40 -5.19
CA GLY A 396 -15.17 20.16 -4.73
C GLY A 396 -16.11 21.37 -4.82
N GLY A 397 -15.66 22.51 -5.37
CA GLY A 397 -16.47 23.72 -5.43
C GLY A 397 -16.06 24.72 -6.51
N LEU A 398 -16.85 25.79 -6.60
CA LEU A 398 -16.68 26.93 -7.49
C LEU A 398 -17.25 28.21 -6.87
N GLN A 399 -16.85 29.37 -7.39
CA GLN A 399 -17.16 30.66 -6.77
C GLN A 399 -18.51 31.26 -7.17
N TRP A 400 -18.87 31.18 -8.46
CA TRP A 400 -20.00 31.94 -9.02
C TRP A 400 -21.31 31.17 -9.10
N ASP A 401 -21.28 29.85 -8.93
CA ASP A 401 -22.48 29.01 -8.92
C ASP A 401 -22.46 28.11 -7.70
N VAL A 402 -23.28 28.47 -6.72
CA VAL A 402 -23.27 27.83 -5.41
C VAL A 402 -24.17 26.60 -5.32
N THR A 403 -24.81 26.23 -6.42
CA THR A 403 -25.70 25.07 -6.51
C THR A 403 -24.99 23.81 -7.01
N ASN A 404 -23.72 23.95 -7.41
CA ASN A 404 -22.96 22.95 -8.17
C ASN A 404 -21.78 22.35 -7.38
N TYR A 405 -21.85 22.38 -6.05
CA TYR A 405 -20.83 21.81 -5.16
C TYR A 405 -20.80 20.28 -5.23
N PHE A 406 -19.61 19.72 -5.11
CA PHE A 406 -19.41 18.26 -5.12
C PHE A 406 -20.02 17.63 -3.88
N ALA A 407 -20.77 16.55 -4.07
CA ALA A 407 -21.28 15.71 -3.01
C ALA A 407 -20.80 14.29 -3.26
N GLY A 408 -20.29 13.64 -2.22
CA GLY A 408 -19.73 12.29 -2.28
C GLY A 408 -18.28 12.26 -1.83
N TYR A 409 -17.55 11.28 -2.33
CA TYR A 409 -16.17 10.99 -1.91
C TYR A 409 -15.19 11.22 -3.06
N MET A 410 -13.99 11.68 -2.73
CA MET A 410 -12.89 11.92 -3.66
C MET A 410 -11.58 11.36 -3.10
N ASP A 411 -10.74 10.85 -3.99
CA ASP A 411 -9.42 10.31 -3.67
C ASP A 411 -8.44 10.53 -4.85
N GLU A 412 -7.13 10.56 -4.58
CA GLU A 412 -6.04 10.57 -5.56
C GLU A 412 -6.10 11.66 -6.65
N LEU A 413 -6.46 12.88 -6.26
CA LEU A 413 -6.52 13.99 -7.21
C LEU A 413 -5.12 14.38 -7.68
N ARG A 414 -4.91 14.40 -9.00
CA ARG A 414 -3.64 14.77 -9.65
C ARG A 414 -3.86 15.77 -10.77
N ILE A 415 -2.90 16.70 -10.91
CA ILE A 415 -2.84 17.73 -11.95
C ILE A 415 -1.49 17.65 -12.65
N TRP A 416 -1.50 17.65 -13.97
CA TRP A 416 -0.33 17.49 -14.83
C TRP A 416 -0.20 18.65 -15.82
N ASN A 417 1.03 19.06 -16.16
CA ASN A 417 1.31 20.12 -17.14
C ASN A 417 1.48 19.61 -18.58
N ASN A 418 1.14 18.35 -18.83
CA ASN A 418 1.20 17.73 -20.15
C ASN A 418 -0.09 16.95 -20.44
N GLU A 419 -0.30 16.67 -21.73
CA GLU A 419 -1.32 15.71 -22.15
C GLU A 419 -0.85 14.29 -21.82
N LEU A 420 -1.54 13.62 -20.89
CA LEU A 420 -1.25 12.22 -20.57
C LEU A 420 -1.69 11.29 -21.71
N SER A 421 -0.89 10.24 -21.94
CA SER A 421 -1.30 9.16 -22.84
C SER A 421 -2.42 8.32 -22.21
N ALA A 422 -3.22 7.63 -23.03
CA ALA A 422 -4.24 6.70 -22.54
C ALA A 422 -3.65 5.62 -21.61
N ALA A 423 -2.42 5.14 -21.92
CA ALA A 423 -1.72 4.19 -21.07
C ALA A 423 -1.31 4.78 -19.71
N SER A 424 -0.88 6.05 -19.70
CA SER A 424 -0.54 6.77 -18.46
C SER A 424 -1.77 7.01 -17.60
N VAL A 425 -2.89 7.45 -18.20
CA VAL A 425 -4.17 7.60 -17.49
C VAL A 425 -4.61 6.28 -16.87
N TYR A 426 -4.53 5.19 -17.64
CA TYR A 426 -4.89 3.86 -17.17
C TYR A 426 -3.98 3.38 -16.03
N ALA A 427 -2.67 3.57 -16.15
CA ALA A 427 -1.71 3.22 -15.10
C ALA A 427 -1.92 4.06 -13.82
N ASN A 428 -2.20 5.36 -13.98
CA ASN A 428 -2.43 6.28 -12.87
C ASN A 428 -3.62 5.87 -12.00
N MET A 429 -4.68 5.29 -12.56
CA MET A 429 -5.81 4.83 -11.74
C MET A 429 -5.40 3.84 -10.64
N PHE A 430 -4.30 3.09 -10.84
CA PHE A 430 -3.80 2.09 -9.89
C PHE A 430 -2.65 2.61 -9.00
N ASN A 431 -2.15 3.81 -9.25
CA ASN A 431 -1.04 4.40 -8.52
C ASN A 431 -1.54 5.48 -7.56
N SER A 432 -1.04 5.46 -6.32
CA SER A 432 -1.22 6.58 -5.41
C SER A 432 -0.54 7.84 -5.92
N ALA A 433 -1.12 8.99 -5.60
CA ALA A 433 -0.54 10.32 -5.72
C ALA A 433 0.82 10.43 -5.03
N ARG A 434 1.11 9.61 -3.99
CA ARG A 434 2.43 9.52 -3.35
C ARG A 434 3.47 8.69 -4.11
N SER A 435 3.10 8.03 -5.20
CA SER A 435 3.98 7.09 -5.90
C SER A 435 5.21 7.80 -6.48
N GLN A 436 6.40 7.28 -6.15
CA GLN A 436 7.69 7.79 -6.66
C GLN A 436 7.84 7.67 -8.18
N ASN A 437 6.96 6.92 -8.86
CA ASN A 437 6.95 6.78 -10.32
C ASN A 437 6.23 7.93 -11.05
N LEU A 438 5.65 8.89 -10.33
CA LEU A 438 4.96 10.05 -10.90
C LEU A 438 5.96 11.22 -11.06
N ALA A 439 6.90 11.14 -12.01
CA ALA A 439 7.93 12.16 -12.18
C ALA A 439 7.83 12.96 -13.50
N GLY A 440 8.31 14.22 -13.46
CA GLY A 440 8.63 15.06 -14.63
C GLY A 440 7.56 16.08 -15.05
N THR A 441 6.27 15.73 -15.00
CA THR A 441 5.17 16.60 -15.48
C THR A 441 4.01 16.77 -14.50
N LEU A 442 4.07 16.11 -13.34
CA LEU A 442 3.08 16.27 -12.29
C LEU A 442 3.27 17.63 -11.60
N VAL A 443 2.19 18.40 -11.50
CA VAL A 443 2.17 19.77 -10.97
C VAL A 443 1.75 19.81 -9.51
N ALA A 444 0.67 19.10 -9.20
CA ALA A 444 0.09 19.02 -7.87
C ALA A 444 -0.65 17.70 -7.69
N ALA A 445 -0.65 17.17 -6.48
CA ALA A 445 -1.44 15.99 -6.15
C ALA A 445 -1.83 15.95 -4.67
N TRP A 446 -3.02 15.40 -4.41
CA TRP A 446 -3.60 15.23 -3.08
C TRP A 446 -4.14 13.82 -2.96
N ASP A 447 -3.65 13.09 -1.97
CA ASP A 447 -4.02 11.70 -1.67
C ASP A 447 -5.18 11.59 -0.67
N PHE A 448 -5.55 12.69 -0.02
CA PHE A 448 -6.57 12.75 1.03
C PHE A 448 -6.40 11.74 2.18
N GLU A 449 -5.15 11.39 2.48
CA GLU A 449 -4.77 10.49 3.57
C GLU A 449 -4.71 11.22 4.92
N GLY A 450 -5.84 11.82 5.31
CA GLY A 450 -6.00 12.53 6.59
C GLY A 450 -5.38 13.93 6.63
N ASN A 451 -4.86 14.43 5.50
CA ASN A 451 -4.35 15.80 5.39
C ASN A 451 -4.63 16.39 4.00
N LEU A 452 -4.43 17.71 3.88
CA LEU A 452 -4.66 18.48 2.65
C LEU A 452 -3.36 18.91 1.97
N ASN A 453 -2.22 18.34 2.37
CA ASN A 453 -0.93 18.73 1.84
C ASN A 453 -0.77 18.22 0.41
N ASN A 454 -0.12 19.04 -0.41
CA ASN A 454 0.32 18.60 -1.72
C ASN A 454 1.50 17.62 -1.56
N VAL A 455 1.40 16.44 -2.14
CA VAL A 455 2.35 15.34 -1.93
C VAL A 455 3.68 15.51 -2.68
N ILE A 456 3.78 16.47 -3.60
CA ILE A 456 4.99 16.74 -4.40
C ILE A 456 5.97 17.66 -3.66
N GLY A 457 5.72 17.95 -2.37
CA GLY A 457 6.64 18.74 -1.55
C GLY A 457 6.69 20.24 -1.88
N ASN A 458 5.72 20.76 -2.64
CA ASN A 458 5.53 22.20 -2.81
C ASN A 458 4.43 22.70 -1.87
N PRO A 459 4.76 23.30 -0.71
CA PRO A 459 3.78 23.72 0.28
C PRO A 459 2.90 24.89 -0.17
N ALA A 460 3.33 25.65 -1.19
CA ALA A 460 2.51 26.73 -1.78
C ALA A 460 1.25 26.20 -2.50
N LEU A 461 1.17 24.89 -2.70
CA LEU A 461 0.03 24.18 -3.30
C LEU A 461 -0.77 23.39 -2.24
N ASN A 462 -0.48 23.55 -0.94
CA ASN A 462 -1.26 22.90 0.10
C ASN A 462 -2.70 23.42 0.12
N GLY A 463 -3.64 22.51 0.31
CA GLY A 463 -5.05 22.84 0.47
C GLY A 463 -5.36 23.32 1.89
N SER A 464 -6.39 24.14 2.02
CA SER A 464 -7.01 24.48 3.29
C SER A 464 -8.53 24.50 3.12
N PHE A 465 -9.26 24.16 4.18
CA PHE A 465 -10.70 24.39 4.15
C PHE A 465 -10.99 25.88 4.23
N LYS A 466 -12.03 26.33 3.52
CA LYS A 466 -12.49 27.70 3.64
C LYS A 466 -13.11 27.90 5.02
N THR A 467 -12.52 28.74 5.84
CA THR A 467 -13.11 29.24 7.09
C THR A 467 -13.60 30.67 6.90
N ASN A 468 -14.79 31.00 7.37
CA ASN A 468 -15.20 32.38 7.61
C ASN A 468 -15.90 32.46 8.97
N SER A 469 -16.14 33.68 9.48
CA SER A 469 -16.69 33.91 10.82
C SER A 469 -18.13 33.41 11.04
N VAL A 470 -18.77 32.83 10.03
CA VAL A 470 -20.19 32.43 10.04
C VAL A 470 -20.38 30.94 9.70
N PHE A 471 -19.41 30.28 9.07
CA PHE A 471 -19.53 28.91 8.58
C PHE A 471 -18.26 28.09 8.83
N THR A 472 -18.45 26.93 9.47
CA THR A 472 -17.46 25.85 9.52
C THR A 472 -17.70 24.90 8.35
N PRO A 473 -16.65 24.53 7.58
CA PRO A 473 -16.76 23.57 6.49
C PRO A 473 -17.07 22.18 7.05
N TRP A 474 -17.97 21.45 6.39
CA TRP A 474 -18.41 20.09 6.75
C TRP A 474 -17.73 19.03 5.87
N CYS A 475 -16.76 19.44 5.07
CA CYS A 475 -15.83 18.50 4.44
C CYS A 475 -15.06 17.78 5.54
N THR A 476 -15.07 16.47 5.50
CA THR A 476 -14.37 15.64 6.48
C THR A 476 -13.63 14.56 5.72
N PHE A 477 -12.50 14.10 6.26
CA PHE A 477 -11.99 12.82 5.81
C PHE A 477 -13.03 11.76 6.18
N SER A 478 -13.21 10.75 5.32
CA SER A 478 -14.07 9.61 5.57
C SER A 478 -13.78 9.11 6.95
N GLY A 479 -14.75 9.32 7.82
CA GLY A 479 -14.44 9.26 9.21
C GLY A 479 -14.27 7.82 9.68
N TYR A 480 -13.64 7.69 10.83
CA TYR A 480 -14.53 7.76 11.99
C TYR A 480 -15.07 9.19 12.11
N SER A 481 -16.35 9.40 11.75
CA SER A 481 -16.92 10.75 11.73
C SER A 481 -17.50 10.99 13.11
N ASN A 482 -16.96 11.96 13.83
CA ASN A 482 -17.59 12.53 15.01
C ASN A 482 -18.16 13.90 14.67
N GLU A 483 -19.28 13.96 13.93
CA GLU A 483 -20.14 15.15 14.01
C GLU A 483 -21.57 14.77 14.36
N ASN A 484 -21.97 15.27 15.53
CA ASN A 484 -23.34 15.28 16.03
C ASN A 484 -24.30 15.85 14.97
N THR A 485 -25.18 15.03 14.41
CA THR A 485 -26.60 15.37 14.20
C THR A 485 -27.36 14.15 13.70
N THR A 486 -28.51 13.93 14.31
CA THR A 486 -29.48 12.84 14.14
C THR A 486 -29.77 12.49 12.67
N GLY A 487 -29.34 11.31 12.24
CA GLY A 487 -29.79 10.64 11.02
C GLY A 487 -29.16 9.25 10.89
N PRO A 488 -29.91 8.19 10.55
CA PRO A 488 -29.33 6.86 10.38
C PRO A 488 -28.47 6.83 9.11
N ILE A 489 -27.18 6.55 9.25
CA ILE A 489 -26.30 6.20 8.14
C ILE A 489 -26.50 4.71 7.87
N SER A 490 -26.93 4.36 6.66
CA SER A 490 -27.17 2.99 6.21
C SER A 490 -25.87 2.21 6.02
N ASP A 491 -25.91 0.91 6.30
CA ASP A 491 -24.87 -0.13 6.34
C ASP A 491 -23.94 -0.35 5.10
N VAL A 492 -23.64 0.65 4.26
CA VAL A 492 -22.81 0.41 3.05
C VAL A 492 -21.92 1.59 2.70
N PHE A 493 -20.78 1.78 3.38
CA PHE A 493 -19.69 2.60 2.80
C PHE A 493 -18.31 2.04 3.14
N SER A 494 -17.71 1.39 2.14
CA SER A 494 -16.32 0.96 2.12
C SER A 494 -15.45 2.13 1.64
N ALA A 495 -14.29 2.34 2.26
CA ALA A 495 -13.19 3.06 1.61
C ALA A 495 -13.00 2.55 0.16
N HIS A 496 -12.50 3.38 -0.75
CA HIS A 496 -12.11 2.87 -2.07
C HIS A 496 -11.12 1.72 -1.84
N SER A 497 -11.40 0.51 -2.35
CA SER A 497 -10.46 -0.61 -2.26
C SER A 497 -9.31 -0.36 -3.23
N THR A 498 -8.38 0.51 -2.89
CA THR A 498 -6.99 0.36 -3.35
C THR A 498 -6.25 -0.56 -2.39
N THR A 499 -6.83 -1.71 -1.99
CA THR A 499 -6.13 -2.73 -1.18
C THR A 499 -5.00 -3.38 -1.99
N ILE A 500 -3.97 -2.60 -2.22
CA ILE A 500 -2.58 -2.96 -2.04
C ILE A 500 -2.13 -2.07 -0.87
N ASN A 501 -1.80 -2.68 0.26
CA ASN A 501 -1.24 -2.01 1.44
C ASN A 501 -0.12 -1.02 1.02
N ARG A 502 -0.27 0.28 1.31
CA ARG A 502 0.61 1.33 0.76
C ARG A 502 1.75 1.78 1.67
N ASN A 503 1.81 1.33 2.92
CA ASN A 503 2.94 1.63 3.82
C ASN A 503 3.83 0.41 4.15
N GLU A 504 3.41 -0.78 3.73
CA GLU A 504 4.30 -1.89 3.40
C GLU A 504 3.82 -2.47 2.07
N SER A 505 4.15 -1.80 0.97
CA SER A 505 4.18 -2.51 -0.30
C SER A 505 5.47 -3.34 -0.26
N PRO A 506 5.45 -4.68 -0.35
CA PRO A 506 6.64 -5.42 -0.77
C PRO A 506 6.86 -5.08 -2.25
N VAL A 507 7.25 -3.84 -2.52
CA VAL A 507 7.19 -3.23 -3.85
C VAL A 507 5.73 -3.21 -4.36
N ASN A 508 5.36 -2.18 -5.11
CA ASN A 508 4.33 -2.38 -6.13
C ASN A 508 4.69 -3.70 -6.86
N PRO A 509 3.86 -4.77 -6.89
CA PRO A 509 4.27 -6.01 -7.57
C PRO A 509 4.51 -5.80 -9.08
N PHE A 510 4.23 -4.59 -9.59
CA PHE A 510 4.14 -4.21 -10.99
C PHE A 510 4.81 -2.86 -11.33
N PRO A 511 6.15 -2.74 -11.32
CA PRO A 511 6.88 -1.71 -12.09
C PRO A 511 7.12 -2.18 -13.54
N GLY A 512 6.51 -1.53 -14.55
CA GLY A 512 6.83 -1.76 -15.98
C GLY A 512 5.90 -2.64 -16.86
N GLY A 513 4.67 -2.19 -17.17
CA GLY A 513 3.93 -2.67 -18.36
C GLY A 513 2.73 -3.59 -18.13
N PHE A 514 1.80 -3.22 -17.25
CA PHE A 514 0.74 -4.09 -16.73
C PHE A 514 -0.68 -3.66 -17.07
N ALA A 515 -1.63 -4.62 -17.07
CA ALA A 515 -3.06 -4.35 -17.16
C ALA A 515 -3.88 -5.13 -16.12
N LEU A 516 -4.69 -4.43 -15.31
CA LEU A 516 -5.48 -4.94 -14.19
C LEU A 516 -6.95 -4.48 -14.32
N ARG A 517 -7.93 -5.34 -14.03
CA ARG A 517 -9.36 -4.97 -14.02
C ARG A 517 -10.05 -5.49 -12.76
N LEU A 518 -10.99 -4.69 -12.26
CA LEU A 518 -11.86 -5.01 -11.12
C LEU A 518 -13.33 -5.00 -11.57
N PRO A 519 -13.77 -5.98 -12.40
CA PRO A 519 -15.05 -5.89 -13.08
C PRO A 519 -16.27 -6.16 -12.18
N ASP A 520 -16.06 -6.66 -10.96
CA ASP A 520 -17.09 -6.98 -9.95
C ASP A 520 -18.31 -7.73 -10.51
N LYS A 521 -18.08 -8.87 -11.17
CA LYS A 521 -19.12 -9.61 -11.90
C LYS A 521 -19.64 -10.80 -11.11
N ASN A 522 -20.96 -10.92 -10.95
CA ASN A 522 -21.59 -12.14 -10.46
C ASN A 522 -21.44 -13.28 -11.48
N ILE A 523 -21.14 -14.48 -10.99
CA ILE A 523 -20.95 -15.70 -11.76
C ILE A 523 -21.97 -16.71 -11.25
N ASN A 524 -23.13 -16.76 -11.91
CA ASN A 524 -24.20 -17.69 -11.55
C ASN A 524 -23.89 -19.11 -12.04
N THR A 525 -24.47 -20.11 -11.40
CA THR A 525 -24.33 -21.52 -11.81
C THR A 525 -24.87 -21.73 -13.23
N GLY A 526 -24.19 -22.57 -14.02
CA GLY A 526 -24.52 -22.84 -15.42
C GLY A 526 -24.21 -21.70 -16.40
N THR A 527 -23.59 -20.61 -15.95
CA THR A 527 -23.27 -19.46 -16.81
C THR A 527 -21.81 -19.42 -17.24
N THR A 528 -21.56 -18.69 -18.33
CA THR A 528 -20.20 -18.30 -18.74
C THR A 528 -20.08 -16.78 -18.67
N VAL A 529 -19.09 -16.30 -17.93
CA VAL A 529 -18.76 -14.88 -17.79
C VAL A 529 -17.48 -14.58 -18.57
N TYR A 530 -17.47 -13.44 -19.25
CA TYR A 530 -16.32 -12.95 -19.98
C TYR A 530 -15.85 -11.62 -19.39
N ASP A 531 -14.54 -11.41 -19.35
CA ASP A 531 -13.97 -10.09 -19.18
C ASP A 531 -12.76 -9.91 -20.09
N THR A 532 -12.49 -8.68 -20.51
CA THR A 532 -11.47 -8.41 -21.53
C THR A 532 -10.52 -7.33 -21.04
N ILE A 533 -9.23 -7.55 -21.27
CA ILE A 533 -8.15 -6.60 -21.11
C ILE A 533 -7.56 -6.35 -22.49
N TYR A 534 -7.42 -5.08 -22.88
CA TYR A 534 -6.73 -4.71 -24.10
C TYR A 534 -5.31 -4.26 -23.78
N ILE A 535 -4.33 -4.86 -24.45
CA ILE A 535 -2.91 -4.52 -24.27
C ILE A 535 -2.43 -3.71 -25.49
N PRO A 536 -2.03 -2.44 -25.29
CA PRO A 536 -1.46 -1.62 -26.36
C PRO A 536 0.02 -1.94 -26.62
N GLY A 537 0.46 -1.79 -27.86
CA GLY A 537 1.86 -2.00 -28.27
C GLY A 537 2.23 -3.45 -28.57
N SER A 538 3.32 -3.67 -29.31
CA SER A 538 3.77 -4.99 -29.76
C SER A 538 5.04 -5.46 -29.06
N ASN A 539 4.96 -6.51 -28.24
CA ASN A 539 6.12 -7.16 -27.67
C ASN A 539 6.03 -8.68 -27.82
N ALA A 540 7.18 -9.34 -27.98
CA ALA A 540 7.25 -10.80 -27.99
C ALA A 540 6.93 -11.33 -26.59
N LEU A 541 5.90 -12.16 -26.45
CA LEU A 541 5.51 -12.73 -25.17
C LEU A 541 6.53 -13.80 -24.73
N THR A 542 7.49 -13.43 -23.88
CA THR A 542 8.49 -14.38 -23.35
C THR A 542 8.06 -15.01 -22.03
N ASN A 543 7.34 -14.26 -21.19
CA ASN A 543 6.82 -14.76 -19.92
C ASN A 543 5.54 -13.99 -19.57
N LEU A 544 4.56 -14.70 -19.03
CA LEU A 544 3.26 -14.18 -18.65
C LEU A 544 2.94 -14.61 -17.23
N GLU A 545 2.40 -13.67 -16.46
CA GLU A 545 1.76 -13.97 -15.19
C GLU A 545 0.35 -13.41 -15.19
N VAL A 546 -0.56 -14.10 -14.50
CA VAL A 546 -1.98 -13.74 -14.51
C VAL A 546 -2.50 -13.64 -13.08
N PHE A 547 -2.92 -12.45 -12.67
CA PHE A 547 -3.63 -12.25 -11.42
C PHE A 547 -5.08 -12.69 -11.54
N LEU A 548 -5.63 -13.34 -10.51
CA LEU A 548 -7.04 -13.67 -10.43
C LEU A 548 -7.58 -13.59 -9.00
N SER A 549 -8.71 -12.91 -8.85
CA SER A 549 -9.49 -12.77 -7.62
C SER A 549 -10.96 -13.17 -7.87
N LEU A 550 -11.34 -14.35 -7.40
CA LEU A 550 -12.70 -14.88 -7.41
C LEU A 550 -13.17 -15.12 -5.98
N GLN A 551 -14.30 -14.55 -5.60
CA GLN A 551 -14.95 -14.81 -4.33
C GLN A 551 -16.04 -15.86 -4.47
N GLY A 552 -16.09 -16.83 -3.58
CA GLY A 552 -17.12 -17.86 -3.57
C GLY A 552 -17.04 -18.71 -2.31
N THR A 553 -18.09 -19.51 -2.08
CA THR A 553 -18.13 -20.48 -0.96
C THR A 553 -17.86 -21.90 -1.44
N ARG A 554 -17.90 -22.16 -2.75
CA ARG A 554 -17.55 -23.45 -3.37
C ARG A 554 -17.07 -23.24 -4.80
N MET A 555 -15.81 -23.55 -5.08
CA MET A 555 -15.19 -23.32 -6.40
C MET A 555 -15.10 -24.59 -7.26
N GLY A 556 -15.59 -25.72 -6.74
CA GLY A 556 -15.69 -26.98 -7.47
C GLY A 556 -16.64 -26.84 -8.65
N GLY A 557 -16.09 -26.95 -9.85
CA GLY A 557 -16.81 -26.73 -11.11
C GLY A 557 -16.55 -25.39 -11.79
N ILE A 558 -15.71 -24.50 -11.25
CA ILE A 558 -15.26 -23.31 -11.97
C ILE A 558 -14.10 -23.65 -12.90
N ILE A 559 -14.27 -23.33 -14.18
CA ILE A 559 -13.24 -23.41 -15.20
C ILE A 559 -12.88 -22.00 -15.61
N VAL A 560 -11.59 -21.65 -15.49
CA VAL A 560 -11.08 -20.34 -15.88
C VAL A 560 -10.12 -20.54 -17.05
N LYS A 561 -10.34 -19.78 -18.11
CA LYS A 561 -9.53 -19.80 -19.32
C LYS A 561 -9.08 -18.40 -19.68
N LEU A 562 -7.90 -18.31 -20.26
CA LEU A 562 -7.35 -17.09 -20.83
C LEU A 562 -7.11 -17.31 -22.31
N LYS A 563 -7.74 -16.47 -23.13
CA LYS A 563 -7.53 -16.42 -24.57
C LYS A 563 -6.65 -15.24 -24.93
N ALA A 564 -5.55 -15.54 -25.62
CA ALA A 564 -4.63 -14.55 -26.16
C ALA A 564 -5.17 -13.93 -27.47
N PRO A 565 -4.66 -12.76 -27.89
CA PRO A 565 -5.09 -12.06 -29.11
C PRO A 565 -4.94 -12.88 -30.39
N ASN A 566 -3.97 -13.80 -30.43
CA ASN A 566 -3.74 -14.73 -31.54
C ASN A 566 -4.79 -15.87 -31.63
N GLY A 567 -5.78 -15.88 -30.72
CA GLY A 567 -6.84 -16.87 -30.68
C GLY A 567 -6.53 -18.13 -29.86
N GLN A 568 -5.29 -18.31 -29.41
CA GLN A 568 -4.90 -19.44 -28.54
C GLN A 568 -5.51 -19.28 -27.15
N GLU A 569 -5.91 -20.39 -26.52
CA GLU A 569 -6.55 -20.42 -25.21
C GLU A 569 -5.81 -21.35 -24.25
N ARG A 570 -5.64 -20.94 -22.99
CA ARG A 570 -5.05 -21.77 -21.92
C ARG A 570 -5.99 -21.84 -20.74
N ILE A 571 -6.11 -23.02 -20.16
CA ILE A 571 -6.88 -23.24 -18.95
C ILE A 571 -6.01 -22.86 -17.75
N LEU A 572 -6.46 -21.87 -16.99
CA LEU A 572 -5.83 -21.45 -15.74
C LEU A 572 -6.31 -22.34 -14.60
N VAL A 573 -7.62 -22.58 -14.50
CA VAL A 573 -8.25 -23.40 -13.46
C VAL A 573 -9.20 -24.38 -14.14
N ASN A 574 -9.15 -25.66 -13.76
CA ASN A 574 -9.99 -26.70 -14.36
C ASN A 574 -10.86 -27.42 -13.31
N GLY A 575 -11.72 -26.70 -12.59
CA GLY A 575 -12.68 -27.30 -11.67
C GLY A 575 -12.12 -27.83 -10.35
N ASN A 576 -10.84 -27.59 -10.05
CA ASN A 576 -10.09 -28.14 -8.90
C ASN A 576 -10.48 -27.55 -7.52
N GLY A 577 -11.65 -26.94 -7.35
CA GLY A 577 -12.04 -26.24 -6.11
C GLY A 577 -12.86 -27.09 -5.13
N GLY A 578 -12.56 -27.00 -3.84
CA GLY A 578 -13.37 -27.59 -2.74
C GLY A 578 -14.42 -26.63 -2.12
N LEU A 579 -15.01 -27.05 -0.99
CA LEU A 579 -15.84 -26.20 -0.10
C LEU A 579 -14.95 -25.17 0.63
N GLY A 580 -15.44 -23.93 0.79
CA GLY A 580 -14.79 -22.86 1.58
C GLY A 580 -13.79 -21.97 0.85
N ASN A 581 -13.77 -21.95 -0.48
CA ASN A 581 -12.64 -21.41 -1.23
C ASN A 581 -12.99 -20.14 -2.02
N SER A 582 -12.14 -19.11 -1.92
CA SER A 582 -12.04 -17.99 -2.86
C SER A 582 -10.65 -18.08 -3.52
N ILE A 583 -10.54 -17.74 -4.80
CA ILE A 583 -9.26 -17.72 -5.51
C ILE A 583 -8.69 -16.32 -5.38
N LEU A 584 -7.48 -16.19 -4.84
CA LEU A 584 -6.69 -14.96 -4.85
C LEU A 584 -5.23 -15.35 -5.07
N THR A 585 -4.74 -15.26 -6.30
CA THR A 585 -3.39 -15.75 -6.63
C THR A 585 -2.85 -15.17 -7.94
N PHE A 586 -1.57 -15.43 -8.20
CA PHE A 586 -0.95 -15.23 -9.51
C PHE A 586 -0.62 -16.57 -10.14
N PHE A 587 -1.05 -16.75 -11.38
CA PHE A 587 -0.64 -17.86 -12.21
C PHE A 587 0.68 -17.53 -12.88
N LYS A 588 1.64 -18.45 -12.83
CA LYS A 588 2.94 -18.34 -13.50
C LYS A 588 3.51 -19.72 -13.79
N ASP A 589 4.10 -19.89 -14.97
CA ASP A 589 4.80 -21.12 -15.34
C ASP A 589 5.94 -21.45 -14.37
N GLY A 590 6.12 -22.74 -14.05
CA GLY A 590 7.16 -23.21 -13.15
C GLY A 590 6.91 -22.96 -11.66
N SER A 591 5.73 -22.45 -11.29
CA SER A 591 5.31 -22.29 -9.89
C SER A 591 4.74 -23.61 -9.31
N PRO A 592 4.51 -23.73 -8.00
CA PRO A 592 3.93 -24.93 -7.42
C PRO A 592 2.58 -25.32 -8.07
N ALA A 593 2.34 -26.62 -8.24
CA ALA A 593 1.12 -27.14 -8.85
C ALA A 593 -0.13 -26.79 -8.02
N GLN A 594 -1.28 -26.78 -8.70
CA GLN A 594 -2.58 -26.54 -8.09
C GLN A 594 -2.91 -27.65 -7.09
N SER A 595 -3.05 -27.31 -5.81
CA SER A 595 -3.58 -28.24 -4.80
C SER A 595 -5.11 -28.12 -4.71
N SER A 596 -5.77 -29.16 -4.17
CA SER A 596 -7.24 -29.25 -4.03
C SER A 596 -7.88 -28.22 -3.08
N PHE A 597 -7.08 -27.31 -2.52
CA PHE A 597 -7.48 -26.35 -1.47
C PHE A 597 -6.98 -24.92 -1.79
N PHE A 598 -7.42 -24.33 -2.90
CA PHE A 598 -7.18 -22.90 -3.16
C PHE A 598 -7.84 -22.02 -2.06
N ALA A 599 -7.08 -21.67 -1.03
CA ALA A 599 -7.36 -20.66 -0.01
C ALA A 599 -6.03 -19.95 0.35
N PRO A 600 -6.03 -18.75 0.98
CA PRO A 600 -6.04 -17.44 0.33
C PRO A 600 -4.66 -16.81 0.03
N TRP A 601 -3.54 -17.54 0.17
CA TRP A 601 -2.21 -16.90 0.27
C TRP A 601 -1.04 -17.62 -0.42
N SER A 602 -1.25 -18.22 -1.59
CA SER A 602 -0.08 -18.52 -2.47
C SER A 602 0.12 -17.37 -3.43
N TYR A 603 1.26 -16.68 -3.29
CA TYR A 603 1.63 -15.57 -4.18
C TYR A 603 1.84 -16.04 -5.62
N LEU A 604 2.13 -17.32 -5.88
CA LEU A 604 2.38 -17.87 -7.22
C LEU A 604 1.96 -19.34 -7.31
N VAL A 605 1.19 -19.70 -8.34
CA VAL A 605 0.72 -21.07 -8.63
C VAL A 605 0.86 -21.38 -10.12
N SER A 606 1.13 -22.62 -10.48
CA SER A 606 1.17 -23.02 -11.89
C SER A 606 -0.25 -23.03 -12.49
N PRO A 607 -0.43 -22.48 -13.71
CA PRO A 607 -1.68 -22.66 -14.44
C PRO A 607 -1.89 -24.14 -14.76
N ASN A 608 -3.15 -24.54 -15.00
CA ASN A 608 -3.47 -25.92 -15.38
C ASN A 608 -2.81 -26.28 -16.73
N GLN A 609 -2.69 -25.30 -17.62
CA GLN A 609 -1.91 -25.37 -18.85
C GLN A 609 -0.91 -24.22 -18.90
N ALA A 610 0.37 -24.54 -19.15
CA ALA A 610 1.47 -23.57 -19.20
C ALA A 610 1.25 -22.44 -20.23
N PHE A 611 1.62 -21.22 -19.86
CA PHE A 611 1.54 -20.01 -20.68
C PHE A 611 2.65 -19.92 -21.74
N SER A 612 3.80 -20.54 -21.52
CA SER A 612 4.92 -20.69 -22.46
C SER A 612 4.47 -21.22 -23.83
N ASN A 613 3.37 -21.98 -23.84
CA ASN A 613 2.77 -22.49 -25.06
C ASN A 613 1.90 -21.47 -25.81
N PHE A 614 1.70 -20.22 -25.35
CA PHE A 614 1.10 -19.14 -26.17
C PHE A 614 1.98 -18.75 -27.38
N GLY A 615 3.08 -19.47 -27.63
CA GLY A 615 3.73 -19.61 -28.93
C GLY A 615 4.59 -18.42 -29.33
N GLY A 616 5.22 -17.73 -28.36
CA GLY A 616 6.07 -16.56 -28.64
C GLY A 616 5.35 -15.41 -29.36
N SER A 617 4.02 -15.38 -29.28
CA SER A 617 3.18 -14.46 -30.04
C SER A 617 3.26 -13.03 -29.51
N ASN A 618 2.84 -12.08 -30.34
CA ASN A 618 2.72 -10.68 -29.95
C ASN A 618 1.68 -10.54 -28.81
N SER A 619 2.05 -9.85 -27.74
CA SER A 619 1.17 -9.57 -26.61
C SER A 619 0.06 -8.55 -26.91
N GLN A 620 0.14 -7.84 -28.04
CA GLN A 620 -0.80 -6.81 -28.46
C GLN A 620 -2.20 -7.36 -28.72
N GLY A 621 -3.22 -6.65 -28.22
CA GLY A 621 -4.62 -6.88 -28.56
C GLY A 621 -5.47 -7.30 -27.37
N SER A 622 -6.65 -7.84 -27.67
CA SER A 622 -7.63 -8.23 -26.65
C SER A 622 -7.31 -9.60 -26.06
N TRP A 623 -6.98 -9.59 -24.77
CA TRP A 623 -6.92 -10.78 -23.93
C TRP A 623 -8.26 -10.99 -23.26
N ILE A 624 -8.79 -12.20 -23.35
CA ILE A 624 -10.15 -12.51 -22.88
C ILE A 624 -10.06 -13.54 -21.77
N LEU A 625 -10.49 -13.16 -20.57
CA LEU A 625 -10.76 -14.09 -19.48
C LEU A 625 -12.16 -14.67 -19.67
N THR A 626 -12.26 -15.99 -19.67
CA THR A 626 -13.52 -16.73 -19.70
C THR A 626 -13.64 -17.56 -18.44
N ILE A 627 -14.75 -17.39 -17.73
CA ILE A 627 -15.07 -18.15 -16.52
C ILE A 627 -16.36 -18.92 -16.75
N GLN A 628 -16.28 -20.24 -16.77
CA GLN A 628 -17.43 -21.14 -16.87
C GLN A 628 -17.73 -21.70 -15.49
N HIS A 629 -19.00 -21.67 -15.08
CA HIS A 629 -19.42 -22.13 -13.77
C HIS A 629 -20.30 -23.37 -13.85
N ASN A 630 -19.69 -24.55 -13.77
CA ASN A 630 -20.39 -25.83 -13.78
C ASN A 630 -20.70 -26.36 -12.36
N GLY A 631 -20.39 -25.57 -11.32
CA GLY A 631 -20.66 -25.91 -9.92
C GLY A 631 -22.09 -25.58 -9.46
N THR A 632 -22.33 -25.78 -8.15
CA THR A 632 -23.67 -25.69 -7.54
C THR A 632 -23.95 -24.40 -6.75
N VAL A 633 -22.95 -23.53 -6.54
CA VAL A 633 -23.09 -22.28 -5.76
C VAL A 633 -22.48 -21.13 -6.54
N ALA A 634 -23.14 -19.97 -6.59
CA ALA A 634 -22.64 -18.82 -7.32
C ALA A 634 -21.30 -18.29 -6.75
N ALA A 635 -20.53 -17.62 -7.61
CA ALA A 635 -19.27 -16.95 -7.28
C ALA A 635 -19.28 -15.51 -7.81
N LYS A 636 -18.22 -14.75 -7.53
CA LYS A 636 -18.05 -13.37 -7.99
C LYS A 636 -16.62 -13.14 -8.47
N LEU A 637 -16.45 -12.56 -9.65
CA LEU A 637 -15.15 -12.08 -10.13
C LEU A 637 -14.90 -10.68 -9.56
N LEU A 638 -13.98 -10.58 -8.61
CA LEU A 638 -13.60 -9.31 -7.99
C LEU A 638 -12.49 -8.61 -8.78
N GLY A 639 -11.56 -9.37 -9.39
CA GLY A 639 -10.46 -8.79 -10.15
C GLY A 639 -9.63 -9.78 -10.93
N TRP A 640 -8.98 -9.34 -12.00
CA TRP A 640 -7.96 -10.11 -12.72
C TRP A 640 -7.04 -9.19 -13.52
N GLY A 641 -5.83 -9.64 -13.83
CA GLY A 641 -4.84 -8.84 -14.54
C GLY A 641 -3.74 -9.67 -15.18
N LEU A 642 -2.96 -9.04 -16.05
CA LEU A 642 -1.88 -9.65 -16.81
C LEU A 642 -0.57 -8.91 -16.55
N ARG A 643 0.48 -9.70 -16.37
CA ARG A 643 1.88 -9.27 -16.33
C ARG A 643 2.63 -9.92 -17.46
N ILE A 644 3.03 -9.10 -18.42
CA ILE A 644 3.89 -9.52 -19.50
C ILE A 644 5.32 -9.23 -19.06
N ASN A 645 6.00 -10.27 -18.59
CA ASN A 645 7.41 -10.22 -18.25
C ASN A 645 8.21 -10.45 -19.53
N ASN A 646 8.33 -9.41 -20.35
CA ASN A 646 9.42 -9.38 -21.30
C ASN A 646 10.68 -9.22 -20.45
N SER A 647 11.64 -10.12 -20.58
CA SER A 647 12.94 -9.90 -19.97
C SER A 647 13.55 -8.66 -20.62
N ILE A 648 13.26 -7.49 -20.07
CA ILE A 648 13.92 -6.25 -20.42
C ILE A 648 15.22 -6.28 -19.63
N THR A 649 16.28 -6.82 -20.23
CA THR A 649 17.63 -6.54 -19.73
C THR A 649 17.92 -5.08 -20.03
N GLY A 650 17.56 -4.21 -19.08
CA GLY A 650 18.31 -3.01 -18.74
C GLY A 650 18.45 -1.93 -19.80
N VAL A 651 17.51 -1.68 -20.72
CA VAL A 651 17.64 -0.51 -21.62
C VAL A 651 16.48 0.48 -21.44
N GLN A 652 16.81 1.65 -20.89
CA GLN A 652 15.89 2.77 -20.70
C GLN A 652 16.10 3.83 -21.79
N PRO A 653 15.07 4.27 -22.52
CA PRO A 653 15.20 5.42 -23.41
C PRO A 653 15.45 6.71 -22.62
N VAL A 654 16.42 7.52 -23.04
CA VAL A 654 16.91 8.71 -22.31
C VAL A 654 16.42 10.02 -22.95
N SER A 655 16.01 9.98 -24.22
CA SER A 655 15.48 11.14 -24.94
C SER A 655 14.64 10.73 -26.15
N GLY A 656 13.59 11.51 -26.46
CA GLY A 656 12.76 11.32 -27.67
C GLY A 656 13.36 11.90 -28.96
N ASN A 657 14.52 12.57 -28.91
CA ASN A 657 15.21 13.07 -30.09
C ASN A 657 15.96 11.93 -30.79
N ILE A 658 15.86 11.86 -32.12
CA ILE A 658 16.59 10.88 -32.94
C ILE A 658 18.06 11.31 -32.98
N PRO A 659 19.01 10.50 -32.46
CA PRO A 659 20.43 10.83 -32.49
C PRO A 659 20.98 10.84 -33.92
N GLU A 660 21.93 11.71 -34.22
CA GLU A 660 22.54 11.78 -35.56
C GLU A 660 23.55 10.65 -35.82
N ARG A 661 24.11 10.05 -34.77
CA ARG A 661 25.17 9.03 -34.87
C ARG A 661 25.08 7.97 -33.78
N PHE A 662 25.73 6.84 -34.04
CA PHE A 662 26.03 5.84 -33.01
C PHE A 662 26.99 6.44 -31.98
N CYS A 663 26.75 6.17 -30.69
CA CYS A 663 27.63 6.63 -29.62
C CYS A 663 27.58 5.64 -28.45
N LEU A 664 28.73 5.32 -27.84
CA LEU A 664 28.83 4.60 -26.58
C LEU A 664 29.60 5.49 -25.58
N GLN A 665 28.96 5.85 -24.48
CA GLN A 665 29.54 6.72 -23.46
C GLN A 665 30.27 5.93 -22.38
N GLN A 666 31.13 6.64 -21.64
CA GLN A 666 31.79 6.12 -20.46
C GLN A 666 30.75 5.85 -19.35
N ASN A 667 30.89 4.74 -18.64
CA ASN A 667 30.05 4.44 -17.49
C ASN A 667 30.27 5.45 -16.34
N PHE A 668 29.22 5.77 -15.59
CA PHE A 668 29.30 6.65 -14.43
C PHE A 668 28.46 6.10 -13.26
N PRO A 669 29.03 6.00 -12.03
CA PRO A 669 30.42 6.32 -11.67
C PRO A 669 31.45 5.33 -12.27
N ASN A 670 32.72 5.72 -12.38
CA ASN A 670 33.84 4.83 -12.72
C ASN A 670 35.13 5.31 -11.99
N PRO A 671 35.68 4.56 -11.01
CA PRO A 671 35.24 3.24 -10.55
C PRO A 671 33.82 3.21 -9.95
N PHE A 672 33.16 2.05 -9.96
CA PHE A 672 31.80 1.86 -9.44
C PHE A 672 31.74 0.82 -8.32
N ASN A 673 30.73 0.92 -7.43
CA ASN A 673 30.47 -0.04 -6.35
C ASN A 673 28.96 -0.09 -5.97
N PRO A 674 28.27 -1.22 -6.15
CA PRO A 674 28.46 -2.22 -7.21
C PRO A 674 27.68 -1.85 -8.49
N VAL A 675 27.02 -0.69 -8.55
CA VAL A 675 26.14 -0.29 -9.67
C VAL A 675 26.74 0.88 -10.46
N THR A 676 26.59 0.86 -11.79
CA THR A 676 26.98 1.95 -12.70
C THR A 676 25.98 2.09 -13.84
N SER A 677 25.89 3.29 -14.43
CA SER A 677 25.04 3.57 -15.58
C SER A 677 25.89 3.81 -16.84
N ILE A 678 25.45 3.27 -17.98
CA ILE A 678 26.11 3.40 -19.28
C ILE A 678 25.11 3.94 -20.30
N PHE A 679 25.50 4.97 -21.05
CA PHE A 679 24.65 5.59 -22.05
C PHE A 679 25.13 5.26 -23.46
N PHE A 680 24.20 5.02 -24.38
CA PHE A 680 24.51 4.83 -25.79
C PHE A 680 23.40 5.37 -26.71
N SER A 681 23.71 5.62 -27.97
CA SER A 681 22.74 6.11 -28.95
C SER A 681 22.81 5.30 -30.24
N ILE A 682 21.65 5.10 -30.87
CA ILE A 682 21.54 4.49 -32.20
C ILE A 682 20.71 5.42 -33.11
N PRO A 683 21.23 5.83 -34.29
CA PRO A 683 20.57 6.81 -35.14
C PRO A 683 19.49 6.22 -36.06
N LYS A 684 19.49 4.89 -36.21
CA LYS A 684 18.56 4.13 -37.05
C LYS A 684 18.30 2.77 -36.43
N GLU A 685 17.20 2.15 -36.82
CA GLU A 685 16.86 0.79 -36.42
C GLU A 685 18.01 -0.17 -36.75
N SER A 686 18.51 -0.91 -35.75
CA SER A 686 19.70 -1.77 -35.88
C SER A 686 19.60 -3.00 -34.98
N ASN A 687 20.23 -4.11 -35.38
CA ASN A 687 20.49 -5.24 -34.48
C ASN A 687 21.63 -4.84 -33.53
N VAL A 688 21.35 -4.74 -32.23
CA VAL A 688 22.28 -4.26 -31.20
C VAL A 688 22.68 -5.41 -30.27
N LYS A 689 23.98 -5.68 -30.18
CA LYS A 689 24.59 -6.57 -29.17
C LYS A 689 25.46 -5.73 -28.23
N PHE A 690 25.08 -5.66 -26.96
CA PHE A 690 25.85 -5.01 -25.90
C PHE A 690 26.35 -6.08 -24.93
N THR A 691 27.67 -6.21 -24.78
CA THR A 691 28.29 -7.31 -24.01
C THR A 691 29.42 -6.81 -23.12
N VAL A 692 29.54 -7.39 -21.93
CA VAL A 692 30.60 -7.15 -20.95
C VAL A 692 31.58 -8.32 -20.96
N TYR A 693 32.86 -7.99 -20.91
CA TYR A 693 33.98 -8.91 -20.96
C TYR A 693 34.90 -8.69 -19.76
N ASP A 694 35.54 -9.77 -19.30
CA ASP A 694 36.66 -9.68 -18.36
C ASP A 694 37.98 -9.31 -19.08
N VAL A 695 39.07 -9.20 -18.31
CA VAL A 695 40.41 -8.88 -18.85
C VAL A 695 40.99 -9.96 -19.78
N LEU A 696 40.44 -11.18 -19.77
CA LEU A 696 40.85 -12.27 -20.65
C LEU A 696 40.01 -12.29 -21.94
N GLY A 697 39.07 -11.36 -22.10
CA GLY A 697 38.18 -11.30 -23.26
C GLY A 697 37.04 -12.32 -23.19
N LYS A 698 36.76 -12.92 -22.03
CA LYS A 698 35.63 -13.82 -21.85
C LYS A 698 34.36 -12.99 -21.66
N GLU A 699 33.30 -13.33 -22.41
CA GLU A 699 31.96 -12.78 -22.20
C GLU A 699 31.46 -13.16 -20.79
N VAL A 700 31.23 -12.16 -19.94
CA VAL A 700 30.75 -12.37 -18.56
C VAL A 700 29.28 -11.98 -18.41
N MET A 701 28.75 -11.11 -19.26
CA MET A 701 27.37 -10.67 -19.23
C MET A 701 26.95 -10.07 -20.58
N ILE A 702 25.75 -10.39 -21.07
CA ILE A 702 25.15 -9.73 -22.23
C ILE A 702 24.05 -8.81 -21.69
N LEU A 703 24.15 -7.51 -21.99
CA LEU A 703 23.19 -6.50 -21.54
C LEU A 703 22.07 -6.29 -22.56
N VAL A 704 22.38 -6.39 -23.85
CA VAL A 704 21.44 -6.21 -24.96
C VAL A 704 21.79 -7.19 -26.07
N ASN A 705 20.79 -7.84 -26.68
CA ASN A 705 20.98 -8.64 -27.89
C ASN A 705 19.68 -8.70 -28.69
N GLU A 706 19.25 -7.55 -29.20
CA GLU A 706 17.95 -7.41 -29.86
C GLU A 706 17.96 -6.32 -30.94
N LYS A 707 16.88 -6.26 -31.72
CA LYS A 707 16.67 -5.21 -32.71
C LYS A 707 16.06 -3.98 -32.04
N MET A 708 16.75 -2.85 -32.13
CA MET A 708 16.36 -1.62 -31.44
C MET A 708 16.07 -0.48 -32.43
N SER A 709 15.04 0.32 -32.18
CA SER A 709 14.70 1.53 -32.94
C SER A 709 15.61 2.70 -32.61
N ALA A 710 15.69 3.70 -33.51
CA ALA A 710 16.51 4.90 -33.28
C ALA A 710 16.18 5.61 -31.96
N GLY A 711 17.21 5.98 -31.19
CA GLY A 711 17.05 6.60 -29.88
C GLY A 711 18.34 6.66 -29.05
N SER A 712 18.28 7.40 -27.95
CA SER A 712 19.31 7.38 -26.90
C SER A 712 18.85 6.51 -25.75
N PHE A 713 19.77 5.74 -25.18
CA PHE A 713 19.51 4.64 -24.28
C PHE A 713 20.47 4.67 -23.08
N LYS A 714 20.00 4.20 -21.93
CA LYS A 714 20.74 4.02 -20.68
C LYS A 714 20.60 2.57 -20.26
N VAL A 715 21.73 1.93 -19.95
CA VAL A 715 21.77 0.64 -19.29
C VAL A 715 22.42 0.73 -17.92
N ASP A 716 21.76 0.15 -16.92
CA ASP A 716 22.30 0.00 -15.58
C ASP A 716 22.93 -1.39 -15.45
N LEU A 717 24.17 -1.42 -14.97
CA LEU A 717 24.93 -2.64 -14.72
C LEU A 717 25.10 -2.82 -13.21
N ASP A 718 24.66 -3.97 -12.70
CA ASP A 718 24.96 -4.43 -11.35
C ASP A 718 26.11 -5.44 -11.36
N GLY A 719 27.24 -5.03 -10.79
CA GLY A 719 28.45 -5.84 -10.63
C GLY A 719 28.49 -6.65 -9.34
N SER A 720 27.40 -6.75 -8.57
CA SER A 720 27.35 -7.49 -7.29
C SER A 720 27.83 -8.94 -7.43
N GLY A 721 27.51 -9.59 -8.55
CA GLY A 721 27.95 -10.94 -8.93
C GLY A 721 29.36 -11.06 -9.53
N LEU A 722 30.05 -9.94 -9.77
CA LEU A 722 31.39 -9.89 -10.38
C LEU A 722 32.48 -9.64 -9.32
N SER A 723 33.71 -10.13 -9.54
CA SER A 723 34.84 -9.81 -8.66
C SER A 723 35.33 -8.38 -8.88
N SER A 724 35.88 -7.71 -7.86
CA SER A 724 36.53 -6.41 -8.04
C SER A 724 37.64 -6.53 -9.09
N GLY A 725 37.71 -5.57 -10.01
CA GLY A 725 38.61 -5.68 -11.16
C GLY A 725 38.24 -4.76 -12.31
N THR A 726 39.00 -4.91 -13.39
CA THR A 726 38.77 -4.19 -14.66
C THR A 726 37.91 -5.04 -15.58
N TYR A 727 36.91 -4.41 -16.20
CA TYR A 727 36.04 -5.02 -17.19
C TYR A 727 35.99 -4.13 -18.44
N PHE A 728 35.60 -4.73 -19.56
CA PHE A 728 35.35 -4.03 -20.81
C PHE A 728 33.91 -4.23 -21.23
N TYR A 729 33.31 -3.24 -21.87
CA TYR A 729 31.99 -3.41 -22.46
C TYR A 729 31.99 -2.93 -23.91
N LYS A 730 31.30 -3.68 -24.77
CA LYS A 730 31.24 -3.48 -26.22
C LYS A 730 29.80 -3.27 -26.65
N LEU A 731 29.56 -2.25 -27.46
CA LEU A 731 28.33 -2.06 -28.22
C LEU A 731 28.62 -2.41 -29.68
N GLU A 732 27.88 -3.35 -30.24
CA GLU A 732 28.06 -3.87 -31.59
C GLU A 732 26.74 -3.85 -32.37
N THR A 733 26.80 -3.36 -33.60
CA THR A 733 25.74 -3.42 -34.60
C THR A 733 26.32 -3.83 -35.94
N GLU A 734 25.48 -4.01 -36.96
CA GLU A 734 25.93 -4.32 -38.32
C GLU A 734 26.92 -3.31 -38.90
N SER A 735 26.86 -2.04 -38.46
CA SER A 735 27.68 -0.94 -39.02
C SER A 735 28.49 -0.17 -37.97
N PHE A 736 28.49 -0.58 -36.70
CA PHE A 736 29.16 0.13 -35.61
C PHE A 736 29.67 -0.82 -34.53
N SER A 737 30.88 -0.57 -34.04
CA SER A 737 31.43 -1.28 -32.88
C SER A 737 32.29 -0.32 -32.05
N ASP A 738 32.00 -0.15 -30.77
CA ASP A 738 32.83 0.62 -29.81
C ASP A 738 32.98 -0.15 -28.50
N VAL A 739 34.13 0.03 -27.83
CA VAL A 739 34.50 -0.65 -26.58
C VAL A 739 34.99 0.38 -25.57
N LYS A 740 34.56 0.26 -24.32
CA LYS A 740 35.02 1.08 -23.20
C LYS A 740 35.42 0.23 -22.00
N LYS A 741 36.21 0.80 -21.11
CA LYS A 741 36.75 0.15 -19.89
C LYS A 741 36.02 0.66 -18.66
N MET A 742 35.69 -0.22 -17.73
CA MET A 742 35.13 0.12 -16.41
C MET A 742 35.88 -0.60 -15.28
N VAL A 743 35.85 -0.03 -14.07
CA VAL A 743 36.54 -0.58 -12.89
C VAL A 743 35.51 -0.79 -11.77
N LEU A 744 35.35 -2.03 -11.33
CA LEU A 744 34.52 -2.39 -10.18
C LEU A 744 35.39 -2.44 -8.92
N VAL A 745 35.00 -1.71 -7.89
CA VAL A 745 35.62 -1.74 -6.56
C VAL A 745 34.57 -2.27 -5.59
N LYS A 746 34.92 -3.27 -4.77
CA LYS A 746 34.04 -3.76 -3.69
C LYS A 746 34.55 -3.25 -2.35
#